data_AF-A0A089ZBE0-F1
#
_entry.id   AF-A0A089ZBE0-F1
#
_cell.length_a   1.000
_cell.length_b   1.000
_cell.length_c   1.000
_cell.angle_alpha   90.00
_cell.angle_beta   90.00
_cell.angle_gamma   90.00
#
_symmetry.space_group_name_H-M   'P 1'
#
loop_
_entity.id
_entity.type
_entity.pdbx_description
1 polymer ?
#
loop_
_entity_poly.entity_id
_entity_poly.type
_entity_poly.pdbx_seq_one_letter_code
_entity_poly.pdbx_strand_id
1 'polypeptide(L)'
;MALVSVNGIYATSDGQNLTSDSYTNTTPPDSNTPATTTQSLSSEDNPNDDYQNNDYQAAGEAPPSFTNEQIIQAALDVKKFLEGNKYLPDYITINGIQVNQATFLQLLTTTTTKINNSDTTTTTIINTKLPGTGTETTTPGTLTQNEYLTLAQNIQTFINTNNQAPATMSTVFGNIKFQSLIYLYTRALNMHQTYGTLPTYLAVRPWSNIPITDTNKNTITTQDITQTAKDVKNFLEYHKYLPEYITINGIVVNQATFIQLLTTTTTKINNQDNTPLTLQNIKQPPTGTETTTPGTLTQNEYLTLAQNIQTFINTNGQGPATMTSTLGNVKFESLLYMYCRILSNCKDNNGILPELVTVRPWSPSNIPIRDEFFTTPQIIKTAIDVKNFLEYNKYLPEYITVNGVVMNQSQFLYLIVTATLQLNTGDTTLITLINANKPGTPSETTTGGCILQNEYITLAETIKNYIKTNQKAPNGISTSLGQVSYQSLLYMYCRILNQNNLIHDLPVLINVKAWKTANIPIYDKASFTISEITQTAVDVKVFVDANGYMPEWITVGGVFLNQTQFLHLLTATTILINNHNTGSVNPVNAILPLNIVDDGLTDGTLSTDRYVLLAQEIKTYIEQNKKGPNSMTTDLGTTSFKSLIYMYSRILQQYKLHQTLPTTIILKEWNTSNIPIFDDHFTHPEIATTAMQVKLFAEGNLFLPTLITISGVVVNQAQFLHLLTTAALKISSNDNTATYLEKVNLPTYNYENMVSGNMALSDILIVAQRIKSYMDTNQKADGSISSNLGDISFTSQIYLFSRLMDYYNSHHSLPSSVTGIKPWALIVYNLPAGFEVYLYPSNNCNSNDPLIIDLAKRITVGAVTPYDKALSIFNWVRDLVEYEFYYNTAKGAYGTLNTMGGNCCDISHAIVALCRASGLAARYVHGNCFFTYSQVWYGHVWAQIYVNGGWAVADGSNNYNELGVINNWDTGSYTLKGIYSSLPF
;
A
#
# COMPACT_ATOMS: atom_id res chain seq x y z
N MET A 1 22.06 -8.27 22.89
CA MET A 1 23.25 -7.51 22.43
C MET A 1 22.84 -6.05 22.27
N ALA A 2 23.38 -5.20 23.12
CA ALA A 2 23.24 -3.75 23.09
C ALA A 2 24.61 -3.14 22.74
N LEU A 3 24.62 -2.05 21.98
CA LEU A 3 25.71 -1.08 21.68
C LEU A 3 25.07 -0.07 20.69
N VAL A 4 24.77 1.20 20.94
CA VAL A 4 25.42 2.36 21.61
C VAL A 4 26.64 2.93 20.87
N SER A 5 26.44 4.08 20.22
CA SER A 5 27.29 5.31 20.16
C SER A 5 26.58 6.32 19.22
N VAL A 6 26.14 7.54 19.53
CA VAL A 6 26.57 8.71 20.35
C VAL A 6 27.71 9.55 19.74
N ASN A 7 27.33 10.73 19.22
CA ASN A 7 27.92 12.10 19.32
C ASN A 7 27.45 12.91 18.07
N GLY A 8 26.84 14.10 18.12
CA GLY A 8 26.92 15.25 19.03
C GLY A 8 27.44 16.45 18.20
N ILE A 9 26.74 17.60 18.12
CA ILE A 9 27.13 18.89 18.73
C ILE A 9 25.95 19.92 18.60
N TYR A 10 25.56 20.46 19.78
CA TYR A 10 25.07 21.80 20.21
C TYR A 10 24.46 22.82 19.20
N ALA A 11 23.46 23.66 19.54
CA ALA A 11 23.22 24.37 20.80
C ALA A 11 21.75 24.86 21.02
N THR A 12 21.24 24.63 22.25
CA THR A 12 20.53 25.52 23.22
C THR A 12 19.68 26.72 22.73
N SER A 13 18.55 27.12 23.33
CA SER A 13 18.14 27.06 24.76
C SER A 13 16.62 27.26 24.96
N ASP A 14 16.05 26.38 25.79
CA ASP A 14 15.11 26.55 26.90
C ASP A 14 13.95 27.55 26.93
N GLY A 15 12.80 27.01 27.37
CA GLY A 15 11.65 27.73 27.92
C GLY A 15 10.42 26.83 28.14
N GLN A 16 10.51 25.81 29.02
CA GLN A 16 9.34 25.05 29.49
C GLN A 16 8.54 25.81 30.55
N ASN A 17 7.26 26.06 30.27
CA ASN A 17 6.08 25.37 30.84
C ASN A 17 6.03 25.11 32.38
N LEU A 18 5.00 25.61 33.07
CA LEU A 18 3.84 24.82 33.59
C LEU A 18 3.04 25.53 34.72
N THR A 19 1.69 25.46 34.57
CA THR A 19 0.64 25.23 35.61
C THR A 19 0.32 26.34 36.63
N SER A 20 -0.91 26.56 37.14
CA SER A 20 -2.22 25.88 37.09
C SER A 20 -3.34 26.80 37.64
N ASP A 21 -4.53 26.64 37.06
CA ASP A 21 -5.89 26.59 37.64
C ASP A 21 -6.44 27.56 38.72
N SER A 22 -7.68 27.97 38.38
CA SER A 22 -8.88 28.11 39.23
C SER A 22 -9.11 29.37 40.06
N TYR A 23 -10.18 30.10 39.73
CA TYR A 23 -10.89 31.01 40.64
C TYR A 23 -12.39 30.76 40.57
N THR A 24 -12.95 30.34 41.71
CA THR A 24 -14.39 30.39 42.02
C THR A 24 -14.63 31.38 43.16
N ASN A 25 -15.71 32.16 43.02
CA ASN A 25 -16.26 33.14 43.96
C ASN A 25 -16.34 32.69 45.43
N THR A 26 -16.03 33.61 46.36
CA THR A 26 -16.81 33.84 47.60
C THR A 26 -16.60 35.27 48.12
N THR A 27 -17.67 35.85 48.66
CA THR A 27 -17.88 37.21 49.19
C THR A 27 -17.48 37.37 50.69
N PRO A 28 -17.52 38.57 51.31
CA PRO A 28 -16.62 39.08 52.37
C PRO A 28 -17.15 38.88 53.82
N PRO A 29 -16.47 39.36 54.90
CA PRO A 29 -16.75 40.73 55.41
C PRO A 29 -15.61 41.48 56.17
N ASP A 30 -15.75 42.82 56.20
CA ASP A 30 -15.55 43.83 57.27
C ASP A 30 -14.39 43.78 58.28
N SER A 31 -13.57 44.85 58.34
CA SER A 31 -13.85 46.09 59.12
C SER A 31 -12.55 46.86 59.48
N ASN A 32 -12.50 48.16 59.13
CA ASN A 32 -12.25 49.28 60.06
C ASN A 32 -12.18 50.65 59.33
N THR A 33 -13.35 51.31 59.26
CA THR A 33 -13.73 52.67 59.77
C THR A 33 -12.73 53.86 59.82
N PRO A 34 -13.22 55.13 59.90
CA PRO A 34 -12.95 56.16 58.89
C PRO A 34 -12.52 57.53 59.47
N ALA A 35 -12.26 58.51 58.60
CA ALA A 35 -12.48 59.93 58.92
C ALA A 35 -12.72 60.75 57.64
N THR A 36 -13.85 61.45 57.65
CA THR A 36 -14.39 62.38 56.67
C THR A 36 -13.87 63.80 56.91
N THR A 37 -13.69 64.58 55.84
CA THR A 37 -14.05 66.01 55.86
C THR A 37 -14.45 66.44 54.45
N THR A 38 -15.64 67.01 54.38
CA THR A 38 -16.29 67.71 53.28
C THR A 38 -15.74 69.13 53.11
N GLN A 39 -15.70 69.62 51.86
CA GLN A 39 -15.99 71.03 51.59
C GLN A 39 -16.73 71.17 50.25
N SER A 40 -17.96 71.62 50.38
CA SER A 40 -18.85 72.20 49.38
C SER A 40 -18.38 73.58 48.93
N LEU A 41 -18.80 74.03 47.74
CA LEU A 41 -19.13 75.40 47.29
C LEU A 41 -19.46 75.27 45.79
N SER A 42 -20.41 75.95 45.13
CA SER A 42 -21.71 76.57 45.42
C SER A 42 -22.19 77.08 44.05
N SER A 43 -23.50 77.05 43.81
CA SER A 43 -24.19 77.71 42.70
C SER A 43 -24.19 79.23 42.86
N GLU A 44 -23.99 79.99 41.77
CA GLU A 44 -24.51 81.35 41.63
C GLU A 44 -24.90 81.64 40.17
N ASP A 45 -26.02 82.34 40.05
CA ASP A 45 -26.74 82.80 38.87
C ASP A 45 -26.05 83.98 38.14
N ASN A 46 -26.56 84.24 36.93
CA ASN A 46 -26.67 85.54 36.22
C ASN A 46 -25.61 85.90 35.14
N PRO A 47 -25.93 86.83 34.20
CA PRO A 47 -25.93 86.57 32.76
C PRO A 47 -25.02 87.57 32.00
N ASN A 48 -25.02 87.54 30.67
CA ASN A 48 -24.43 88.55 29.79
C ASN A 48 -22.96 88.88 30.06
N ASP A 49 -22.06 88.37 29.21
CA ASP A 49 -20.99 89.25 28.76
C ASP A 49 -20.70 89.05 27.27
N ASP A 50 -21.04 90.11 26.57
CA ASP A 50 -20.79 90.43 25.19
C ASP A 50 -19.28 90.67 25.02
N TYR A 51 -18.53 89.68 24.55
CA TYR A 51 -17.24 89.94 23.95
C TYR A 51 -17.40 89.98 22.43
N GLN A 52 -17.91 91.12 21.96
CA GLN A 52 -17.50 91.67 20.68
C GLN A 52 -15.98 91.80 20.68
N ASN A 53 -15.28 90.89 20.01
CA ASN A 53 -13.96 91.21 19.48
C ASN A 53 -14.14 91.67 18.03
N ASN A 54 -14.67 92.89 17.91
CA ASN A 54 -14.45 93.75 16.76
C ASN A 54 -13.00 94.21 16.84
N ASP A 55 -12.09 93.53 16.17
CA ASP A 55 -10.83 94.16 15.74
C ASP A 55 -10.19 93.38 14.60
N TYR A 56 -10.90 93.30 13.48
CA TYR A 56 -10.31 93.40 12.15
C TYR A 56 -11.43 93.90 11.25
N GLN A 57 -11.51 95.21 11.00
CA GLN A 57 -11.78 95.81 9.69
C GLN A 57 -11.75 97.35 9.84
N ALA A 58 -10.76 97.98 9.22
CA ALA A 58 -10.96 99.34 8.74
C ALA A 58 -12.13 99.32 7.73
N ALA A 59 -13.04 100.29 7.81
CA ALA A 59 -14.21 100.37 6.93
C ALA A 59 -13.77 100.39 5.45
N GLY A 60 -13.93 99.25 4.75
CA GLY A 60 -13.65 99.11 3.32
C GLY A 60 -12.86 97.85 2.88
N GLU A 61 -12.27 97.07 3.80
CA GLU A 61 -11.57 95.84 3.41
C GLU A 61 -12.52 94.67 3.14
N ALA A 62 -12.24 93.85 2.11
CA ALA A 62 -13.02 92.63 1.88
C ALA A 62 -12.80 91.63 3.04
N PRO A 63 -13.81 90.84 3.45
CA PRO A 63 -13.62 89.84 4.51
C PRO A 63 -12.51 88.85 4.11
N PRO A 64 -11.70 88.35 5.06
CA PRO A 64 -10.65 87.38 4.75
C PRO A 64 -11.17 86.18 3.95
N SER A 65 -10.42 85.77 2.92
CA SER A 65 -10.72 84.59 2.13
C SER A 65 -9.48 83.70 1.99
N PHE A 66 -9.71 82.39 1.90
CA PHE A 66 -8.63 81.39 1.85
C PHE A 66 -8.74 80.53 0.60
N THR A 67 -7.60 80.09 0.08
CA THR A 67 -7.53 79.07 -0.97
C THR A 67 -7.89 77.69 -0.42
N ASN A 68 -8.32 76.77 -1.29
CA ASN A 68 -8.59 75.38 -0.88
C ASN A 68 -7.36 74.74 -0.21
N GLU A 69 -6.15 75.00 -0.73
CA GLU A 69 -4.88 74.48 -0.19
C GLU A 69 -4.60 74.95 1.24
N GLN A 70 -4.84 76.24 1.53
CA GLN A 70 -4.68 76.78 2.89
C GLN A 70 -5.65 76.11 3.87
N ILE A 71 -6.89 75.86 3.45
CA ILE A 71 -7.90 75.20 4.29
C ILE A 71 -7.57 73.71 4.47
N ILE A 72 -7.12 73.03 3.41
CA ILE A 72 -6.65 71.63 3.49
C ILE A 72 -5.50 71.52 4.48
N GLN A 73 -4.50 72.40 4.41
CA GLN A 73 -3.37 72.37 5.35
C GLN A 73 -3.83 72.54 6.80
N ALA A 74 -4.73 73.49 7.07
CA ALA A 74 -5.33 73.65 8.39
C ALA A 74 -6.14 72.40 8.82
N ALA A 75 -6.83 71.74 7.89
CA ALA A 75 -7.55 70.50 8.15
C ALA A 75 -6.62 69.35 8.56
N LEU A 76 -5.45 69.23 7.94
CA LEU A 76 -4.42 68.26 8.31
C LEU A 76 -3.91 68.52 9.74
N ASP A 77 -3.63 69.78 10.07
CA ASP A 77 -3.12 70.16 11.39
C ASP A 77 -4.16 69.91 12.50
N VAL A 78 -5.43 70.27 12.26
CA VAL A 78 -6.53 70.02 13.20
C VAL A 78 -6.78 68.51 13.34
N LYS A 79 -6.77 67.73 12.24
CA LYS A 79 -6.87 66.27 12.33
C LYS A 79 -5.76 65.70 13.25
N LYS A 80 -4.52 66.10 13.02
CA LYS A 80 -3.37 65.66 13.83
C LYS A 80 -3.53 66.05 15.30
N PHE A 81 -4.00 67.28 15.57
CA PHE A 81 -4.29 67.74 16.92
C PHE A 81 -5.38 66.91 17.59
N LEU A 82 -6.51 66.68 16.91
CA LEU A 82 -7.64 65.90 17.41
C LEU A 82 -7.25 64.46 17.74
N GLU A 83 -6.45 63.83 16.88
CA GLU A 83 -6.03 62.45 17.07
C GLU A 83 -5.08 62.29 18.27
N GLY A 84 -4.26 63.32 18.55
CA GLY A 84 -3.38 63.35 19.73
C GLY A 84 -4.08 63.75 21.03
N ASN A 85 -5.00 64.71 21.00
CA ASN A 85 -5.50 65.39 22.20
C ASN A 85 -6.96 65.05 22.57
N LYS A 86 -7.77 64.53 21.63
CA LYS A 86 -9.17 64.10 21.85
C LYS A 86 -10.19 65.22 22.17
N TYR A 87 -9.82 66.49 22.00
CA TYR A 87 -10.71 67.65 22.08
C TYR A 87 -10.37 68.64 20.95
N LEU A 88 -11.30 69.52 20.57
CA LEU A 88 -11.09 70.54 19.54
C LEU A 88 -10.23 71.70 20.07
N PRO A 89 -9.33 72.26 19.26
CA PRO A 89 -8.62 73.50 19.64
C PRO A 89 -9.61 74.66 19.73
N ASP A 90 -9.40 75.58 20.67
CA ASP A 90 -10.30 76.74 20.88
C ASP A 90 -10.35 77.65 19.64
N TYR A 91 -9.21 77.82 18.97
CA TYR A 91 -9.06 78.56 17.72
C TYR A 91 -8.20 77.77 16.72
N ILE A 92 -8.51 77.92 15.43
CA ILE A 92 -7.76 77.32 14.32
C ILE A 92 -7.06 78.44 13.57
N THR A 93 -5.75 78.32 13.35
CA THR A 93 -4.99 79.30 12.58
C THR A 93 -4.90 78.88 11.12
N ILE A 94 -5.34 79.73 10.20
CA ILE A 94 -5.26 79.53 8.74
C ILE A 94 -4.53 80.72 8.14
N ASN A 95 -3.35 80.49 7.56
CA ASN A 95 -2.51 81.53 6.97
C ASN A 95 -2.31 82.77 7.88
N GLY A 96 -2.09 82.54 9.19
CA GLY A 96 -1.90 83.59 10.19
C GLY A 96 -3.17 84.20 10.78
N ILE A 97 -4.36 83.84 10.29
CA ILE A 97 -5.65 84.33 10.79
C ILE A 97 -6.30 83.28 11.70
N GLN A 98 -6.74 83.68 12.89
CA GLN A 98 -7.47 82.81 13.82
C GLN A 98 -8.96 82.79 13.50
N VAL A 99 -9.53 81.58 13.36
CA VAL A 99 -10.97 81.36 13.20
C VAL A 99 -11.48 80.42 14.30
N ASN A 100 -12.74 80.60 14.72
CA ASN A 100 -13.38 79.71 15.68
C ASN A 100 -13.77 78.36 15.03
N GLN A 101 -14.11 77.37 15.86
CA GLN A 101 -14.45 76.01 15.40
C GLN A 101 -15.66 75.98 14.44
N ALA A 102 -16.66 76.83 14.64
CA ALA A 102 -17.88 76.86 13.82
C ALA A 102 -17.62 77.42 12.41
N THR A 103 -16.82 78.49 12.33
CA THR A 103 -16.33 79.06 11.08
C THR A 103 -15.43 78.05 10.36
N PHE A 104 -14.62 77.30 11.11
CA PHE A 104 -13.81 76.24 10.53
C PHE A 104 -14.65 75.11 9.92
N LEU A 105 -15.74 74.67 10.58
CA LEU A 105 -16.67 73.69 9.99
C LEU A 105 -17.30 74.19 8.67
N GLN A 106 -17.64 75.48 8.59
CA GLN A 106 -18.09 76.10 7.35
C GLN A 106 -17.02 75.99 6.25
N LEU A 107 -15.77 76.40 6.55
CA LEU A 107 -14.67 76.32 5.59
C LEU A 107 -14.39 74.89 5.12
N LEU A 108 -14.40 73.91 6.03
CA LEU A 108 -14.20 72.50 5.72
C LEU A 108 -15.27 71.96 4.76
N THR A 109 -16.54 72.22 5.06
CA THR A 109 -17.67 71.73 4.26
C THR A 109 -17.74 72.41 2.89
N THR A 110 -17.53 73.72 2.83
CA THR A 110 -17.45 74.47 1.56
C THR A 110 -16.28 73.98 0.70
N THR A 111 -15.08 73.84 1.28
CA THR A 111 -13.90 73.35 0.56
C THR A 111 -14.12 71.93 0.01
N THR A 112 -14.75 71.05 0.79
CA THR A 112 -15.11 69.70 0.33
C THR A 112 -16.05 69.74 -0.87
N THR A 113 -17.07 70.60 -0.87
CA THR A 113 -17.99 70.78 -2.03
C THR A 113 -17.28 71.38 -3.25
N LYS A 114 -16.39 72.37 -3.04
CA LYS A 114 -15.62 73.00 -4.13
C LYS A 114 -14.68 72.03 -4.81
N ILE A 115 -13.97 71.19 -4.04
CA ILE A 115 -13.11 70.13 -4.59
C ILE A 115 -13.92 69.19 -5.48
N ASN A 116 -15.11 68.75 -5.04
CA ASN A 116 -15.99 67.90 -5.85
C ASN A 116 -16.38 68.56 -7.19
N ASN A 117 -16.56 69.89 -7.18
CA ASN A 117 -16.96 70.67 -8.35
C ASN A 117 -15.77 71.20 -9.16
N SER A 118 -14.53 70.83 -8.82
CA SER A 118 -13.30 71.39 -9.41
C SER A 118 -13.20 72.93 -9.33
N ASP A 119 -13.79 73.53 -8.29
CA ASP A 119 -13.79 74.98 -8.07
C ASP A 119 -12.56 75.40 -7.24
N THR A 120 -11.71 76.25 -7.83
CA THR A 120 -10.44 76.73 -7.26
C THR A 120 -10.51 78.15 -6.70
N THR A 121 -11.68 78.79 -6.71
CA THR A 121 -11.84 80.15 -6.17
C THR A 121 -11.56 80.18 -4.66
N THR A 122 -11.25 81.35 -4.09
CA THR A 122 -11.10 81.47 -2.64
C THR A 122 -12.45 81.36 -1.92
N THR A 123 -12.43 80.93 -0.65
CA THR A 123 -13.61 80.84 0.21
C THR A 123 -13.54 81.94 1.27
N THR A 124 -14.50 82.86 1.22
CA THR A 124 -14.63 83.95 2.20
C THR A 124 -15.16 83.40 3.53
N ILE A 125 -14.62 83.89 4.65
CA ILE A 125 -15.11 83.51 5.98
C ILE A 125 -16.51 84.06 6.24
N ILE A 126 -17.32 83.26 6.92
CA ILE A 126 -18.60 83.70 7.50
C ILE A 126 -18.45 83.60 9.02
N ASN A 127 -18.61 84.72 9.74
CA ASN A 127 -18.53 84.75 11.20
C ASN A 127 -19.66 83.91 11.83
N THR A 128 -19.38 82.63 12.05
CA THR A 128 -20.37 81.64 12.46
C THR A 128 -20.33 81.45 13.98
N LYS A 129 -21.49 81.51 14.64
CA LYS A 129 -21.61 81.26 16.09
C LYS A 129 -21.43 79.78 16.42
N LEU A 130 -20.80 79.49 17.56
CA LEU A 130 -20.71 78.13 18.11
C LEU A 130 -22.11 77.54 18.37
N PRO A 131 -22.30 76.23 18.23
CA PRO A 131 -23.59 75.58 18.50
C PRO A 131 -23.90 75.52 20.01
N GLY A 132 -25.17 75.26 20.35
CA GLY A 132 -25.57 74.80 21.68
C GLY A 132 -25.21 73.32 21.94
N THR A 133 -25.68 72.77 23.07
CA THR A 133 -25.46 71.35 23.41
C THR A 133 -26.26 70.42 22.50
N GLY A 134 -25.64 69.33 22.04
CA GLY A 134 -26.29 68.30 21.23
C GLY A 134 -25.93 66.89 21.68
N THR A 135 -26.87 65.95 21.58
CA THR A 135 -26.68 64.54 21.94
C THR A 135 -26.34 63.72 20.70
N GLU A 136 -25.19 63.05 20.73
CA GLU A 136 -24.76 62.15 19.65
C GLU A 136 -25.47 60.80 19.79
N THR A 137 -26.10 60.34 18.70
CA THR A 137 -26.73 59.00 18.61
C THR A 137 -26.12 58.16 17.49
N THR A 138 -24.94 58.58 17.02
CA THR A 138 -24.22 57.95 15.91
C THR A 138 -23.87 56.49 16.21
N THR A 139 -24.03 55.64 15.22
CA THR A 139 -23.56 54.25 15.21
C THR A 139 -22.44 54.08 14.17
N PRO A 140 -21.51 53.13 14.36
CA PRO A 140 -20.46 52.87 13.37
C PRO A 140 -21.03 52.55 11.99
N GLY A 141 -20.54 53.21 10.95
CA GLY A 141 -20.99 53.05 9.58
C GLY A 141 -20.06 53.71 8.57
N THR A 142 -20.48 53.80 7.32
CA THR A 142 -19.72 54.42 6.23
C THR A 142 -20.64 55.24 5.33
N LEU A 143 -20.32 56.52 5.16
CA LEU A 143 -20.99 57.38 4.18
C LEU A 143 -20.31 57.21 2.82
N THR A 144 -21.13 57.08 1.78
CA THR A 144 -20.69 57.23 0.39
C THR A 144 -20.33 58.69 0.09
N GLN A 145 -19.58 58.91 -0.98
CA GLN A 145 -19.24 60.25 -1.47
C GLN A 145 -20.46 61.16 -1.60
N ASN A 146 -21.53 60.67 -2.22
CA ASN A 146 -22.74 61.45 -2.38
C ASN A 146 -23.35 61.83 -1.01
N GLU A 147 -23.41 60.90 -0.05
CA GLU A 147 -24.03 61.15 1.25
C GLU A 147 -23.25 62.18 2.08
N TYR A 148 -21.91 62.11 2.16
CA TYR A 148 -21.17 63.13 2.92
C TYR A 148 -21.09 64.48 2.19
N LEU A 149 -21.22 64.52 0.86
CA LEU A 149 -21.37 65.78 0.13
C LEU A 149 -22.75 66.42 0.37
N THR A 150 -23.81 65.63 0.35
CA THR A 150 -25.16 66.11 0.75
C THR A 150 -25.15 66.60 2.20
N LEU A 151 -24.50 65.87 3.11
CA LEU A 151 -24.33 66.33 4.49
C LEU A 151 -23.58 67.67 4.56
N ALA A 152 -22.57 67.88 3.72
CA ALA A 152 -21.80 69.14 3.67
C ALA A 152 -22.69 70.29 3.22
N GLN A 153 -23.53 70.06 2.22
CA GLN A 153 -24.50 71.04 1.72
C GLN A 153 -25.56 71.36 2.77
N ASN A 154 -26.04 70.35 3.52
CA ASN A 154 -27.00 70.55 4.59
C ASN A 154 -26.41 71.38 5.74
N ILE A 155 -25.15 71.14 6.11
CA ILE A 155 -24.43 71.94 7.12
C ILE A 155 -24.28 73.39 6.63
N GLN A 156 -23.86 73.59 5.38
CA GLN A 156 -23.73 74.93 4.79
C GLN A 156 -25.07 75.67 4.77
N THR A 157 -26.15 74.99 4.39
CA THR A 157 -27.51 75.55 4.38
C THR A 157 -27.95 75.94 5.79
N PHE A 158 -27.69 75.09 6.79
CA PHE A 158 -27.98 75.39 8.19
C PHE A 158 -27.21 76.63 8.67
N ILE A 159 -25.91 76.70 8.39
CA ILE A 159 -25.05 77.82 8.78
C ILE A 159 -25.51 79.13 8.13
N ASN A 160 -25.77 79.12 6.82
CA ASN A 160 -26.24 80.31 6.09
C ASN A 160 -27.61 80.80 6.59
N THR A 161 -28.47 79.89 7.05
CA THR A 161 -29.80 80.23 7.54
C THR A 161 -29.76 80.78 8.97
N ASN A 162 -28.91 80.22 9.84
CA ASN A 162 -28.93 80.47 11.28
C ASN A 162 -27.77 81.34 11.78
N ASN A 163 -26.76 81.61 10.94
CA ASN A 163 -25.47 82.20 11.32
C ASN A 163 -24.80 81.47 12.51
N GLN A 164 -25.11 80.19 12.68
CA GLN A 164 -24.68 79.33 13.78
C GLN A 164 -24.40 77.92 13.22
N ALA A 165 -23.36 77.25 13.72
CA ALA A 165 -23.12 75.86 13.38
C ALA A 165 -24.19 74.93 14.01
N PRO A 166 -24.49 73.79 13.39
CA PRO A 166 -25.43 72.83 13.95
C PRO A 166 -24.82 72.12 15.17
N ALA A 167 -25.61 71.93 16.23
CA ALA A 167 -25.20 71.11 17.38
C ALA A 167 -25.08 69.62 17.01
N THR A 168 -25.98 69.16 16.13
CA THR A 168 -25.95 67.83 15.51
C THR A 168 -26.53 67.88 14.10
N MET A 169 -26.13 66.95 13.24
CA MET A 169 -26.77 66.69 11.96
C MET A 169 -27.25 65.23 11.88
N SER A 170 -28.49 65.03 11.46
CA SER A 170 -29.08 63.69 11.33
C SER A 170 -28.58 62.97 10.07
N THR A 171 -28.22 61.71 10.22
CA THR A 171 -27.84 60.80 9.13
C THR A 171 -28.52 59.44 9.31
N VAL A 172 -28.35 58.54 8.34
CA VAL A 172 -28.79 57.13 8.43
C VAL A 172 -28.14 56.38 9.60
N PHE A 173 -27.03 56.88 10.14
CA PHE A 173 -26.33 56.29 11.29
C PHE A 173 -26.69 56.96 12.62
N GLY A 174 -27.62 57.92 12.64
CA GLY A 174 -27.98 58.71 13.81
C GLY A 174 -27.50 60.17 13.73
N ASN A 175 -27.62 60.89 14.84
CA ASN A 175 -27.25 62.30 14.95
C ASN A 175 -25.75 62.44 15.20
N ILE A 176 -25.01 62.94 14.21
CA ILE A 176 -23.58 63.24 14.31
C ILE A 176 -23.44 64.61 14.97
N LYS A 177 -22.75 64.69 16.11
CA LYS A 177 -22.54 65.97 16.82
C LYS A 177 -21.48 66.84 16.16
N PHE A 178 -21.51 68.13 16.49
CA PHE A 178 -20.62 69.16 15.97
C PHE A 178 -19.14 68.76 15.87
N GLN A 179 -18.55 68.23 16.95
CA GLN A 179 -17.14 67.86 16.97
C GLN A 179 -16.82 66.74 15.98
N SER A 180 -17.70 65.75 15.88
CA SER A 180 -17.59 64.64 14.94
C SER A 180 -17.73 65.11 13.49
N LEU A 181 -18.52 66.15 13.21
CA LEU A 181 -18.61 66.76 11.88
C LEU A 181 -17.28 67.42 11.45
N ILE A 182 -16.64 68.18 12.34
CA ILE A 182 -15.31 68.76 12.06
C ILE A 182 -14.31 67.64 11.80
N TYR A 183 -14.28 66.60 12.65
CA TYR A 183 -13.36 65.50 12.45
C TYR A 183 -13.64 64.70 11.16
N LEU A 184 -14.91 64.56 10.75
CA LEU A 184 -15.29 63.91 9.50
C LEU A 184 -14.71 64.66 8.29
N TYR A 185 -14.92 65.98 8.18
CA TYR A 185 -14.47 66.74 7.02
C TYR A 185 -12.96 67.02 7.03
N THR A 186 -12.32 67.12 8.20
CA THR A 186 -10.85 67.18 8.24
C THR A 186 -10.22 65.89 7.70
N ARG A 187 -10.80 64.72 8.02
CA ARG A 187 -10.39 63.44 7.42
C ARG A 187 -10.67 63.36 5.92
N ALA A 188 -11.83 63.83 5.46
CA ALA A 188 -12.15 63.86 4.02
C ALA A 188 -11.11 64.66 3.22
N LEU A 189 -10.75 65.87 3.71
CA LEU A 189 -9.72 66.70 3.07
C LEU A 189 -8.32 66.11 3.19
N ASN A 190 -7.97 65.49 4.32
CA ASN A 190 -6.72 64.76 4.47
C ASN A 190 -6.61 63.60 3.46
N MET A 191 -7.69 62.86 3.23
CA MET A 191 -7.72 61.80 2.22
C MET A 191 -7.57 62.36 0.81
N HIS A 192 -8.22 63.48 0.50
CA HIS A 192 -8.02 64.17 -0.78
C HIS A 192 -6.57 64.59 -0.98
N GLN A 193 -5.94 65.19 0.03
CA GLN A 193 -4.52 65.55 -0.01
C GLN A 193 -3.61 64.34 -0.24
N THR A 194 -3.97 63.19 0.34
CA THR A 194 -3.15 61.97 0.28
C THR A 194 -3.31 61.22 -1.06
N TYR A 195 -4.52 61.16 -1.59
CA TYR A 195 -4.86 60.29 -2.74
C TYR A 195 -5.27 61.06 -4.00
N GLY A 196 -5.32 62.39 -3.97
CA GLY A 196 -5.67 63.25 -5.10
C GLY A 196 -7.17 63.38 -5.38
N THR A 197 -8.01 62.53 -4.79
CA THR A 197 -9.47 62.57 -4.94
C THR A 197 -10.16 62.51 -3.59
N LEU A 198 -11.33 63.12 -3.49
CA LEU A 198 -12.20 62.90 -2.33
C LEU A 198 -12.53 61.41 -2.18
N PRO A 199 -12.60 60.89 -0.95
CA PRO A 199 -12.77 59.46 -0.71
C PRO A 199 -14.15 58.97 -1.16
N THR A 200 -14.21 57.80 -1.79
CA THR A 200 -15.49 57.17 -2.17
C THR A 200 -16.31 56.77 -0.95
N TYR A 201 -15.62 56.37 0.12
CA TYR A 201 -16.18 55.88 1.37
C TYR A 201 -15.52 56.59 2.55
N LEU A 202 -16.32 57.12 3.46
CA LEU A 202 -15.83 57.82 4.65
C LEU A 202 -16.47 57.22 5.90
N ALA A 203 -15.65 56.68 6.80
CA ALA A 203 -16.15 56.01 7.99
C ALA A 203 -16.76 57.01 8.97
N VAL A 204 -17.86 56.64 9.61
CA VAL A 204 -18.54 57.43 10.65
C VAL A 204 -18.54 56.63 11.94
N ARG A 205 -18.12 57.25 13.05
CA ARG A 205 -18.16 56.68 14.40
C ARG A 205 -18.46 57.77 15.43
N PRO A 206 -18.97 57.41 16.62
CA PRO A 206 -19.08 58.35 17.73
C PRO A 206 -17.76 59.02 18.07
N TRP A 207 -17.82 60.23 18.63
CA TRP A 207 -16.63 60.97 19.05
C TRP A 207 -15.72 60.23 20.02
N SER A 208 -16.28 59.36 20.86
CA SER A 208 -15.50 58.51 21.78
C SER A 208 -14.54 57.56 21.08
N ASN A 209 -14.65 57.38 19.75
CA ASN A 209 -13.92 56.37 18.98
C ASN A 209 -12.84 56.97 18.06
N ILE A 210 -12.27 58.12 18.42
CA ILE A 210 -11.14 58.73 17.69
C ILE A 210 -9.78 58.15 18.18
N PRO A 211 -8.82 57.80 17.31
CA PRO A 211 -8.77 58.11 15.88
C PRO A 211 -9.58 57.11 15.03
N ILE A 212 -10.08 57.58 13.89
CA ILE A 212 -10.78 56.74 12.91
C ILE A 212 -9.91 56.57 11.67
N THR A 213 -9.66 55.32 11.30
CA THR A 213 -8.97 54.95 10.06
C THR A 213 -9.96 54.77 8.92
N ASP A 214 -9.77 55.50 7.82
CA ASP A 214 -10.56 55.37 6.59
C ASP A 214 -9.91 54.40 5.60
N THR A 215 -10.74 53.83 4.73
CA THR A 215 -10.29 52.94 3.64
C THR A 215 -9.98 53.75 2.38
N ASN A 216 -8.96 53.33 1.62
CA ASN A 216 -8.65 53.91 0.31
C ASN A 216 -9.35 53.18 -0.86
N LYS A 217 -10.22 52.21 -0.56
CA LYS A 217 -10.99 51.49 -1.58
C LYS A 217 -12.02 52.39 -2.24
N ASN A 218 -12.18 52.24 -3.54
CA ASN A 218 -13.16 52.99 -4.35
C ASN A 218 -14.32 52.11 -4.86
N THR A 219 -14.26 50.80 -4.63
CA THR A 219 -15.25 49.81 -5.08
C THR A 219 -15.35 48.65 -4.09
N ILE A 220 -16.49 47.96 -4.10
CA ILE A 220 -16.73 46.70 -3.39
C ILE A 220 -16.87 45.60 -4.44
N THR A 221 -16.16 44.48 -4.29
CA THR A 221 -16.23 43.35 -5.23
C THR A 221 -16.95 42.15 -4.63
N THR A 222 -17.39 41.20 -5.47
CA THR A 222 -17.95 39.92 -5.02
C THR A 222 -16.93 39.11 -4.19
N GLN A 223 -15.64 39.26 -4.48
CA GLN A 223 -14.56 38.65 -3.71
C GLN A 223 -14.48 39.22 -2.28
N ASP A 224 -14.65 40.53 -2.12
CA ASP A 224 -14.64 41.17 -0.81
C ASP A 224 -15.81 40.67 0.05
N ILE A 225 -16.99 40.53 -0.56
CA ILE A 225 -18.18 40.04 0.13
C ILE A 225 -18.08 38.56 0.48
N THR A 226 -17.61 37.71 -0.44
CA THR A 226 -17.45 36.27 -0.16
C THR A 226 -16.42 36.00 0.93
N GLN A 227 -15.33 36.77 0.97
CA GLN A 227 -14.36 36.71 2.07
C GLN A 227 -14.99 37.18 3.40
N THR A 228 -15.66 38.33 3.40
CA THR A 228 -16.32 38.85 4.61
C THR A 228 -17.42 37.91 5.11
N ALA A 229 -18.17 37.27 4.22
CA ALA A 229 -19.18 36.27 4.54
C ALA A 229 -18.58 35.06 5.29
N LYS A 230 -17.40 34.60 4.87
CA LYS A 230 -16.65 33.55 5.56
C LYS A 230 -16.21 34.01 6.96
N ASP A 231 -15.73 35.23 7.09
CA ASP A 231 -15.28 35.78 8.37
C ASP A 231 -16.46 35.95 9.36
N VAL A 232 -17.59 36.49 8.89
CA VAL A 232 -18.82 36.64 9.69
C VAL A 232 -19.41 35.27 10.06
N LYS A 233 -19.42 34.30 9.14
CA LYS A 233 -19.81 32.91 9.45
C LYS A 233 -18.96 32.37 10.60
N ASN A 234 -17.64 32.49 10.52
CA ASN A 234 -16.72 31.97 11.54
C ASN A 234 -16.93 32.68 12.89
N PHE A 235 -17.09 34.01 12.88
CA PHE A 235 -17.43 34.78 14.07
C PHE A 235 -18.71 34.25 14.74
N LEU A 236 -19.77 34.09 13.95
CA LEU A 236 -21.08 33.64 14.42
C LEU A 236 -21.01 32.20 14.95
N GLU A 237 -20.28 31.32 14.27
CA GLU A 237 -20.07 29.94 14.72
C GLU A 237 -19.31 29.84 16.04
N TYR A 238 -18.43 30.79 16.34
CA TYR A 238 -17.70 30.86 17.59
C TYR A 238 -18.51 31.54 18.70
N HIS A 239 -19.01 32.75 18.44
CA HIS A 239 -19.64 33.62 19.43
C HIS A 239 -21.14 33.37 19.64
N LYS A 240 -21.83 32.72 18.70
CA LYS A 240 -23.28 32.41 18.73
C LYS A 240 -24.21 33.64 18.68
N TYR A 241 -23.69 34.81 18.32
CA TYR A 241 -24.47 36.03 18.06
C TYR A 241 -23.94 36.76 16.82
N LEU A 242 -24.75 37.66 16.25
CA LEU A 242 -24.33 38.48 15.11
C LEU A 242 -23.40 39.62 15.55
N PRO A 243 -22.33 39.91 14.80
CA PRO A 243 -21.51 41.08 15.08
C PRO A 243 -22.34 42.36 14.95
N GLU A 244 -22.12 43.32 15.85
CA GLU A 244 -22.84 44.59 15.86
C GLU A 244 -22.64 45.38 14.55
N TYR A 245 -21.43 45.32 13.99
CA TYR A 245 -21.04 45.88 12.70
C TYR A 245 -20.10 44.92 11.95
N ILE A 246 -20.13 44.98 10.62
CA ILE A 246 -19.31 44.16 9.71
C ILE A 246 -18.32 45.07 8.99
N THR A 247 -17.08 44.62 8.84
CA THR A 247 -16.04 45.35 8.10
C THR A 247 -15.70 44.62 6.81
N ILE A 248 -15.95 45.26 5.67
CA ILE A 248 -15.64 44.76 4.33
C ILE A 248 -14.43 45.55 3.82
N ASN A 249 -13.22 45.00 3.94
CA ASN A 249 -11.97 45.70 3.54
C ASN A 249 -11.86 47.16 4.05
N GLY A 250 -12.19 47.36 5.33
CA GLY A 250 -12.17 48.68 5.97
C GLY A 250 -13.45 49.51 5.82
N ILE A 251 -14.41 49.07 5.00
CA ILE A 251 -15.75 49.68 4.91
C ILE A 251 -16.61 49.08 6.02
N VAL A 252 -17.05 49.92 6.97
CA VAL A 252 -17.91 49.48 8.08
C VAL A 252 -19.37 49.58 7.66
N VAL A 253 -20.10 48.47 7.77
CA VAL A 253 -21.52 48.37 7.42
C VAL A 253 -22.30 47.73 8.57
N ASN A 254 -23.59 48.05 8.65
CA ASN A 254 -24.51 47.37 9.56
C ASN A 254 -24.98 46.01 8.97
N GLN A 255 -25.69 45.23 9.78
CA GLN A 255 -26.16 43.89 9.38
C GLN A 255 -27.13 43.93 8.19
N ALA A 256 -28.04 44.92 8.14
CA ALA A 256 -29.03 45.04 7.06
C ALA A 256 -28.41 45.43 5.71
N THR A 257 -27.38 46.28 5.74
CA THR A 257 -26.58 46.61 4.56
C THR A 257 -25.80 45.37 4.11
N PHE A 258 -25.26 44.61 5.06
CA PHE A 258 -24.53 43.40 4.73
C PHE A 258 -25.42 42.32 4.10
N ILE A 259 -26.65 42.10 4.57
CA ILE A 259 -27.55 41.11 3.94
C ILE A 259 -27.94 41.51 2.50
N GLN A 260 -28.07 42.81 2.23
CA GLN A 260 -28.27 43.31 0.86
C GLN A 260 -27.07 42.95 -0.01
N LEU A 261 -25.84 43.22 0.46
CA LEU A 261 -24.62 42.88 -0.26
C LEU A 261 -24.43 41.37 -0.46
N LEU A 262 -24.77 40.55 0.55
CA LEU A 262 -24.74 39.09 0.49
C LEU A 262 -25.69 38.58 -0.61
N THR A 263 -26.96 38.97 -0.56
CA THR A 263 -27.98 38.51 -1.51
C THR A 263 -27.72 38.97 -2.93
N THR A 264 -27.27 40.22 -3.12
CA THR A 264 -26.81 40.71 -4.43
C THR A 264 -25.56 39.98 -4.92
N THR A 265 -24.61 39.66 -4.04
CA THR A 265 -23.43 38.87 -4.43
C THR A 265 -23.83 37.45 -4.86
N THR A 266 -24.78 36.82 -4.15
CA THR A 266 -25.29 35.50 -4.53
C THR A 266 -25.93 35.50 -5.92
N THR A 267 -26.75 36.51 -6.26
CA THR A 267 -27.36 36.60 -7.59
C THR A 267 -26.34 36.94 -8.68
N LYS A 268 -25.37 37.83 -8.39
CA LYS A 268 -24.28 38.17 -9.34
C LYS A 268 -23.41 36.97 -9.68
N ILE A 269 -23.01 36.17 -8.68
CA ILE A 269 -22.23 34.94 -8.89
C ILE A 269 -23.00 33.95 -9.78
N ASN A 270 -24.30 33.74 -9.50
CA ASN A 270 -25.14 32.88 -10.32
C ASN A 270 -25.19 33.32 -11.78
N ASN A 271 -25.17 34.63 -12.02
CA ASN A 271 -25.25 35.24 -13.35
C ASN A 271 -23.87 35.51 -13.98
N GLN A 272 -22.77 35.07 -13.35
CA GLN A 272 -21.40 35.36 -13.78
C GLN A 272 -21.11 36.88 -13.95
N ASP A 273 -21.77 37.72 -13.15
CA ASP A 273 -21.63 39.17 -13.17
C ASP A 273 -20.51 39.63 -12.21
N ASN A 274 -19.43 40.15 -12.79
CA ASN A 274 -18.26 40.63 -12.06
C ASN A 274 -18.24 42.15 -11.84
N THR A 275 -19.32 42.86 -12.16
CA THR A 275 -19.36 44.31 -11.93
C THR A 275 -19.28 44.64 -10.43
N PRO A 276 -18.64 45.76 -10.04
CA PRO A 276 -18.60 46.19 -8.64
C PRO A 276 -19.99 46.31 -8.00
N LEU A 277 -20.05 46.12 -6.69
CA LEU A 277 -21.25 46.35 -5.88
C LEU A 277 -21.31 47.81 -5.43
N THR A 278 -22.53 48.35 -5.43
CA THR A 278 -22.83 49.67 -4.88
C THR A 278 -23.18 49.54 -3.41
N LEU A 279 -22.54 50.33 -2.56
CA LEU A 279 -22.90 50.42 -1.15
C LEU A 279 -24.22 51.17 -0.99
N GLN A 280 -25.19 50.56 -0.31
CA GLN A 280 -26.47 51.17 0.05
C GLN A 280 -26.65 51.08 1.56
N ASN A 281 -26.86 52.22 2.23
CA ASN A 281 -27.06 52.22 3.68
C ASN A 281 -28.50 51.85 4.02
N ILE A 282 -28.69 50.61 4.50
CA ILE A 282 -30.01 50.04 4.79
C ILE A 282 -30.34 50.14 6.28
N LYS A 283 -31.57 50.55 6.60
CA LYS A 283 -32.05 50.59 7.99
C LYS A 283 -32.19 49.18 8.56
N GLN A 284 -31.82 48.99 9.83
CA GLN A 284 -31.98 47.70 10.52
C GLN A 284 -33.47 47.31 10.64
N PRO A 285 -33.83 46.01 10.52
CA PRO A 285 -35.22 45.54 10.64
C PRO A 285 -35.77 45.72 12.07
N PRO A 286 -37.11 45.71 12.26
CA PRO A 286 -37.70 45.47 13.57
C PRO A 286 -37.52 43.98 13.95
N THR A 287 -37.85 43.64 15.20
CA THR A 287 -37.85 42.23 15.66
C THR A 287 -38.89 41.41 14.91
N GLY A 288 -38.50 40.27 14.35
CA GLY A 288 -39.37 39.31 13.65
C GLY A 288 -39.62 38.04 14.44
N THR A 289 -40.68 37.29 14.08
CA THR A 289 -40.98 35.96 14.62
C THR A 289 -40.67 34.88 13.58
N GLU A 290 -40.01 33.80 13.99
CA GLU A 290 -39.59 32.73 13.09
C GLU A 290 -40.54 31.52 13.18
N THR A 291 -40.95 30.99 12.03
CA THR A 291 -41.77 29.75 11.95
C THR A 291 -41.06 28.64 11.17
N THR A 292 -39.76 28.79 10.93
CA THR A 292 -38.95 27.89 10.12
C THR A 292 -38.82 26.50 10.72
N THR A 293 -39.14 25.47 9.94
CA THR A 293 -38.84 24.07 10.26
C THR A 293 -37.44 23.69 9.76
N PRO A 294 -36.69 22.83 10.48
CA PRO A 294 -35.42 22.30 9.98
C PRO A 294 -35.59 21.58 8.64
N GLY A 295 -34.78 21.92 7.65
CA GLY A 295 -34.85 21.35 6.30
C GLY A 295 -33.73 21.84 5.39
N THR A 296 -33.90 21.66 4.08
CA THR A 296 -32.95 22.14 3.06
C THR A 296 -33.66 22.99 2.01
N LEU A 297 -33.00 24.03 1.52
CA LEU A 297 -33.41 24.77 0.33
C LEU A 297 -32.49 24.41 -0.83
N THR A 298 -33.06 24.22 -2.01
CA THR A 298 -32.34 24.11 -3.29
C THR A 298 -31.75 25.44 -3.73
N GLN A 299 -30.79 25.37 -4.66
CA GLN A 299 -30.22 26.55 -5.32
C GLN A 299 -31.27 27.51 -5.85
N ASN A 300 -32.29 26.99 -6.53
CA ASN A 300 -33.36 27.81 -7.07
C ASN A 300 -34.20 28.49 -5.97
N GLU A 301 -34.47 27.78 -4.86
CA GLU A 301 -35.26 28.32 -3.75
C GLU A 301 -34.51 29.44 -3.01
N TYR A 302 -33.23 29.26 -2.67
CA TYR A 302 -32.49 30.32 -1.98
C TYR A 302 -32.12 31.48 -2.91
N LEU A 303 -32.01 31.27 -4.23
CA LEU A 303 -31.84 32.37 -5.18
C LEU A 303 -33.11 33.22 -5.31
N THR A 304 -34.27 32.56 -5.35
CA THR A 304 -35.58 33.22 -5.32
C THR A 304 -35.74 34.03 -4.03
N LEU A 305 -35.39 33.43 -2.89
CA LEU A 305 -35.40 34.12 -1.60
C LEU A 305 -34.46 35.34 -1.57
N ALA A 306 -33.31 35.26 -2.25
CA ALA A 306 -32.36 36.38 -2.35
C ALA A 306 -32.94 37.55 -3.15
N GLN A 307 -33.65 37.25 -4.24
CA GLN A 307 -34.36 38.25 -5.04
C GLN A 307 -35.51 38.90 -4.27
N ASN A 308 -36.25 38.11 -3.48
CA ASN A 308 -37.32 38.63 -2.62
C ASN A 308 -36.79 39.59 -1.55
N ILE A 309 -35.64 39.26 -0.93
CA ILE A 309 -34.96 40.15 0.03
C ILE A 309 -34.54 41.46 -0.65
N GLN A 310 -33.90 41.38 -1.81
CA GLN A 310 -33.47 42.56 -2.57
C GLN A 310 -34.67 43.45 -2.94
N THR A 311 -35.76 42.85 -3.38
CA THR A 311 -37.01 43.56 -3.70
C THR A 311 -37.57 44.27 -2.47
N PHE A 312 -37.65 43.58 -1.33
CA PHE A 312 -38.13 44.18 -0.07
C PHE A 312 -37.27 45.39 0.33
N ILE A 313 -35.95 45.25 0.28
CA ILE A 313 -35.02 46.32 0.66
C ILE A 313 -35.16 47.52 -0.27
N ASN A 314 -35.23 47.31 -1.59
CA ASN A 314 -35.40 48.39 -2.57
C ASN A 314 -36.73 49.15 -2.38
N THR A 315 -37.79 48.46 -1.95
CA THR A 315 -39.10 49.09 -1.71
C THR A 315 -39.16 49.85 -0.39
N ASN A 316 -38.54 49.32 0.67
CA ASN A 316 -38.76 49.83 2.04
C ASN A 316 -37.56 50.61 2.62
N GLY A 317 -36.37 50.53 2.00
CA GLY A 317 -35.14 51.12 2.54
C GLY A 317 -34.68 50.49 3.87
N GLN A 318 -35.24 49.34 4.24
CA GLN A 318 -35.03 48.65 5.52
C GLN A 318 -34.88 47.16 5.29
N GLY A 319 -34.07 46.49 6.13
CA GLY A 319 -33.96 45.03 6.12
C GLY A 319 -35.31 44.37 6.49
N PRO A 320 -35.60 43.16 5.97
CA PRO A 320 -36.80 42.43 6.36
C PRO A 320 -36.67 41.85 7.77
N ALA A 321 -37.72 41.94 8.58
CA ALA A 321 -37.78 41.22 9.86
C ALA A 321 -37.82 39.70 9.65
N THR A 322 -38.55 39.27 8.61
CA THR A 322 -38.72 37.88 8.18
C THR A 322 -38.98 37.81 6.68
N MET A 323 -38.63 36.69 6.06
CA MET A 323 -38.99 36.37 4.67
C MET A 323 -39.58 34.96 4.58
N THR A 324 -40.61 34.79 3.75
CA THR A 324 -41.26 33.49 3.54
C THR A 324 -40.45 32.58 2.62
N SER A 325 -40.32 31.32 3.00
CA SER A 325 -39.69 30.23 2.24
C SER A 325 -40.57 28.98 2.24
N THR A 326 -40.16 27.93 1.53
CA THR A 326 -40.80 26.59 1.58
C THR A 326 -40.70 25.91 2.95
N LEU A 327 -39.83 26.40 3.84
CA LEU A 327 -39.65 25.91 5.21
C LEU A 327 -40.37 26.77 6.26
N GLY A 328 -41.13 27.79 5.85
CA GLY A 328 -41.78 28.77 6.75
C GLY A 328 -41.14 30.15 6.71
N ASN A 329 -41.50 31.01 7.66
CA ASN A 329 -40.97 32.38 7.76
C ASN A 329 -39.60 32.38 8.44
N VAL A 330 -38.55 32.64 7.66
CA VAL A 330 -37.16 32.71 8.09
C VAL A 330 -36.88 34.14 8.57
N LYS A 331 -36.47 34.30 9.82
CA LYS A 331 -36.18 35.64 10.35
C LYS A 331 -34.81 36.17 9.92
N PHE A 332 -34.60 37.47 10.11
CA PHE A 332 -33.41 38.19 9.67
C PHE A 332 -32.08 37.50 9.99
N GLU A 333 -31.88 37.05 11.23
CA GLU A 333 -30.61 36.48 11.68
C GLU A 333 -30.32 35.14 10.98
N SER A 334 -31.35 34.32 10.78
CA SER A 334 -31.26 33.07 10.03
C SER A 334 -30.93 33.32 8.56
N LEU A 335 -31.54 34.34 7.94
CA LEU A 335 -31.25 34.72 6.56
C LEU A 335 -29.78 35.17 6.41
N LEU A 336 -29.31 36.06 7.29
CA LEU A 336 -27.94 36.58 7.26
C LEU A 336 -26.93 35.44 7.42
N TYR A 337 -27.13 34.55 8.42
CA TYR A 337 -26.25 33.40 8.63
C TYR A 337 -26.29 32.43 7.44
N MET A 338 -27.47 32.14 6.89
CA MET A 338 -27.62 31.27 5.73
C MET A 338 -26.84 31.79 4.52
N TYR A 339 -26.98 33.07 4.15
CA TYR A 339 -26.22 33.63 3.03
C TYR A 339 -24.73 33.76 3.31
N CYS A 340 -24.32 33.95 4.58
CA CYS A 340 -22.91 33.85 4.95
C CYS A 340 -22.36 32.43 4.68
N ARG A 341 -23.12 31.38 5.03
CA ARG A 341 -22.74 29.98 4.75
C ARG A 341 -22.69 29.70 3.24
N ILE A 342 -23.69 30.15 2.48
CA ILE A 342 -23.74 29.99 1.02
C ILE A 342 -22.50 30.59 0.36
N LEU A 343 -22.17 31.85 0.68
CA LEU A 343 -21.02 32.53 0.08
C LEU A 343 -19.68 32.04 0.62
N SER A 344 -19.62 31.60 1.88
CA SER A 344 -18.44 30.90 2.41
C SER A 344 -18.18 29.59 1.65
N ASN A 345 -19.22 28.79 1.40
CA ASN A 345 -19.10 27.55 0.62
C ASN A 345 -18.65 27.85 -0.81
N CYS A 346 -19.26 28.86 -1.43
CA CYS A 346 -18.88 29.34 -2.76
C CYS A 346 -17.41 29.77 -2.84
N LYS A 347 -16.91 30.49 -1.83
CA LYS A 347 -15.50 30.87 -1.74
C LYS A 347 -14.57 29.67 -1.67
N ASP A 348 -14.94 28.65 -0.89
CA ASP A 348 -14.15 27.43 -0.70
C ASP A 348 -14.22 26.49 -1.92
N ASN A 349 -15.30 26.58 -2.72
CA ASN A 349 -15.56 25.77 -3.91
C ASN A 349 -15.35 26.54 -5.23
N ASN A 350 -14.30 27.37 -5.32
CA ASN A 350 -13.88 28.06 -6.55
C ASN A 350 -14.98 28.87 -7.26
N GLY A 351 -15.87 29.51 -6.48
CA GLY A 351 -16.92 30.36 -7.03
C GLY A 351 -18.22 29.63 -7.40
N ILE A 352 -18.34 28.34 -7.09
CA ILE A 352 -19.55 27.55 -7.37
C ILE A 352 -20.52 27.65 -6.19
N LEU A 353 -21.77 28.05 -6.45
CA LEU A 353 -22.81 28.09 -5.41
C LEU A 353 -23.26 26.66 -5.03
N PRO A 354 -23.60 26.42 -3.74
CA PRO A 354 -24.01 25.09 -3.28
C PRO A 354 -25.40 24.69 -3.81
N GLU A 355 -25.58 23.44 -4.27
CA GLU A 355 -26.88 22.97 -4.80
C GLU A 355 -27.99 22.93 -3.73
N LEU A 356 -27.61 22.67 -2.48
CA LEU A 356 -28.49 22.63 -1.31
C LEU A 356 -27.88 23.46 -0.18
N VAL A 357 -28.73 23.96 0.70
CA VAL A 357 -28.33 24.59 1.96
C VAL A 357 -29.24 24.14 3.09
N THR A 358 -28.66 23.66 4.19
CA THR A 358 -29.46 23.34 5.39
C THR A 358 -29.92 24.63 6.09
N VAL A 359 -31.19 24.67 6.48
CA VAL A 359 -31.79 25.78 7.23
C VAL A 359 -32.34 25.23 8.53
N ARG A 360 -32.03 25.91 9.63
CA ARG A 360 -32.57 25.64 10.97
C ARG A 360 -33.00 26.98 11.59
N PRO A 361 -34.02 27.00 12.46
CA PRO A 361 -34.40 28.21 13.16
C PRO A 361 -33.24 28.73 14.00
N TRP A 362 -33.15 30.05 14.17
CA TRP A 362 -32.09 30.68 14.93
C TRP A 362 -32.14 30.25 16.39
N SER A 363 -31.08 29.58 16.83
CA SER A 363 -30.84 29.28 18.23
C SER A 363 -29.33 29.12 18.42
N PRO A 364 -28.75 29.61 19.53
CA PRO A 364 -27.37 29.29 19.89
C PRO A 364 -27.07 27.79 19.87
N SER A 365 -28.08 26.93 20.18
CA SER A 365 -27.96 25.47 20.13
C SER A 365 -27.88 24.87 18.72
N ASN A 366 -28.36 25.60 17.72
CA ASN A 366 -28.36 25.16 16.32
C ASN A 366 -27.10 25.63 15.57
N ILE A 367 -26.28 26.48 16.19
CA ILE A 367 -25.07 27.05 15.59
C ILE A 367 -23.85 26.29 16.12
N PRO A 368 -22.97 25.73 15.27
CA PRO A 368 -22.95 25.85 13.82
C PRO A 368 -24.00 24.96 13.13
N ILE A 369 -24.61 25.47 12.05
CA ILE A 369 -25.38 24.63 11.13
C ILE A 369 -24.39 23.99 10.16
N ARG A 370 -24.39 22.66 10.09
CA ARG A 370 -23.61 21.89 9.11
C ARG A 370 -24.56 21.30 8.07
N ASP A 371 -24.09 21.24 6.84
CA ASP A 371 -24.86 20.64 5.75
C ASP A 371 -24.76 19.12 5.83
N GLU A 372 -25.89 18.46 5.92
CA GLU A 372 -26.01 17.01 6.16
C GLU A 372 -26.21 16.25 4.85
N PHE A 373 -25.53 16.67 3.78
CA PHE A 373 -25.52 16.03 2.46
C PHE A 373 -24.12 16.08 1.87
N PHE A 374 -23.77 15.05 1.08
CA PHE A 374 -22.40 14.83 0.66
C PHE A 374 -22.30 14.39 -0.80
N THR A 375 -21.19 14.76 -1.45
CA THR A 375 -20.84 14.24 -2.78
C THR A 375 -20.11 12.90 -2.67
N THR A 376 -20.13 12.10 -3.74
CA THR A 376 -19.35 10.85 -3.79
C THR A 376 -17.85 11.07 -3.55
N PRO A 377 -17.17 12.12 -4.07
CA PRO A 377 -15.79 12.41 -3.72
C PRO A 377 -15.54 12.68 -2.22
N GLN A 378 -16.44 13.39 -1.53
CA GLN A 378 -16.30 13.64 -0.09
C GLN A 378 -16.38 12.34 0.73
N ILE A 379 -17.27 11.43 0.32
CA ILE A 379 -17.45 10.13 0.95
C ILE A 379 -16.25 9.22 0.65
N ILE A 380 -15.78 9.16 -0.60
CA ILE A 380 -14.59 8.39 -1.00
C ILE A 380 -13.37 8.82 -0.19
N LYS A 381 -13.11 10.13 -0.07
CA LYS A 381 -12.00 10.65 0.74
C LYS A 381 -12.08 10.15 2.18
N THR A 382 -13.26 10.28 2.81
CA THR A 382 -13.44 9.83 4.19
C THR A 382 -13.32 8.31 4.31
N ALA A 383 -13.79 7.54 3.33
CA ALA A 383 -13.67 6.09 3.30
C ALA A 383 -12.19 5.63 3.25
N ILE A 384 -11.35 6.33 2.49
CA ILE A 384 -9.90 6.10 2.47
C ILE A 384 -9.28 6.42 3.84
N ASP A 385 -9.67 7.53 4.47
CA ASP A 385 -9.19 7.90 5.80
C ASP A 385 -9.57 6.87 6.87
N VAL A 386 -10.82 6.39 6.86
CA VAL A 386 -11.32 5.34 7.77
C VAL A 386 -10.61 4.01 7.53
N LYS A 387 -10.39 3.62 6.27
CA LYS A 387 -9.60 2.44 5.90
C LYS A 387 -8.19 2.53 6.49
N ASN A 388 -7.48 3.63 6.26
CA ASN A 388 -6.11 3.80 6.73
C ASN A 388 -6.03 3.85 8.27
N PHE A 389 -6.98 4.54 8.92
CA PHE A 389 -7.11 4.53 10.37
C PHE A 389 -7.28 3.11 10.92
N LEU A 390 -8.19 2.33 10.34
CA LEU A 390 -8.47 0.96 10.75
C LEU A 390 -7.26 0.06 10.52
N GLU A 391 -6.56 0.20 9.39
CA GLU A 391 -5.39 -0.61 9.07
C GLU A 391 -4.22 -0.34 10.01
N TYR A 392 -4.08 0.89 10.49
CA TYR A 392 -3.09 1.26 11.49
C TYR A 392 -3.49 0.80 12.90
N ASN A 393 -4.71 1.15 13.33
CA ASN A 393 -5.15 0.99 14.72
C ASN A 393 -5.81 -0.37 15.04
N LYS A 394 -6.24 -1.12 14.02
CA LYS A 394 -6.93 -2.42 14.11
C LYS A 394 -8.32 -2.38 14.77
N TYR A 395 -8.95 -1.22 14.85
CA TYR A 395 -10.34 -1.04 15.29
C TYR A 395 -11.04 0.06 14.48
N LEU A 396 -12.38 0.07 14.49
CA LEU A 396 -13.16 1.13 13.85
C LEU A 396 -13.20 2.40 14.70
N PRO A 397 -13.10 3.58 14.09
CA PRO A 397 -13.32 4.83 14.81
C PRO A 397 -14.74 4.88 15.38
N GLU A 398 -14.89 5.41 16.59
CA GLU A 398 -16.20 5.55 17.25
C GLU A 398 -17.08 6.58 16.52
N TYR A 399 -16.44 7.65 16.03
CA TYR A 399 -17.06 8.73 15.28
C TYR A 399 -16.25 8.98 14.01
N ILE A 400 -16.97 9.25 12.92
CA ILE A 400 -16.41 9.49 11.59
C ILE A 400 -16.85 10.89 11.16
N THR A 401 -15.95 11.66 10.56
CA THR A 401 -16.24 13.02 10.13
C THR A 401 -16.23 13.08 8.60
N VAL A 402 -17.38 13.33 7.99
CA VAL A 402 -17.49 13.60 6.54
C VAL A 402 -17.75 15.10 6.37
N ASN A 403 -16.85 15.81 5.70
CA ASN A 403 -16.99 17.26 5.44
C ASN A 403 -17.38 18.10 6.69
N GLY A 404 -16.79 17.79 7.86
CA GLY A 404 -17.05 18.47 9.12
C GLY A 404 -18.30 18.02 9.89
N VAL A 405 -19.10 17.09 9.34
CA VAL A 405 -20.24 16.47 10.04
C VAL A 405 -19.78 15.21 10.74
N VAL A 406 -19.94 15.17 12.07
CA VAL A 406 -19.63 14.00 12.90
C VAL A 406 -20.80 13.03 12.85
N MET A 407 -20.51 11.75 12.56
CA MET A 407 -21.52 10.70 12.46
C MET A 407 -21.02 9.38 13.02
N ASN A 408 -21.95 8.49 13.36
CA ASN A 408 -21.61 7.15 13.84
C ASN A 408 -21.46 6.15 12.68
N GLN A 409 -21.02 4.94 13.01
CA GLN A 409 -20.74 3.87 12.05
C GLN A 409 -21.96 3.44 11.21
N SER A 410 -23.20 3.48 11.73
CA SER A 410 -24.40 3.17 10.93
C SER A 410 -24.63 4.22 9.85
N GLN A 411 -24.50 5.49 10.21
CA GLN A 411 -24.67 6.62 9.31
C GLN A 411 -23.58 6.62 8.23
N PHE A 412 -22.33 6.35 8.61
CA PHE A 412 -21.24 6.26 7.65
C PHE A 412 -21.37 5.04 6.73
N LEU A 413 -21.79 3.88 7.26
CA LEU A 413 -22.07 2.70 6.44
C LEU A 413 -23.15 3.01 5.39
N TYR A 414 -24.21 3.75 5.77
CA TYR A 414 -25.23 4.21 4.82
C TYR A 414 -24.63 5.08 3.70
N LEU A 415 -23.74 6.02 4.03
CA LEU A 415 -23.11 6.88 3.02
C LEU A 415 -22.24 6.09 2.04
N ILE A 416 -21.37 5.21 2.53
CA ILE A 416 -20.43 4.47 1.65
C ILE A 416 -21.16 3.45 0.76
N VAL A 417 -22.23 2.79 1.24
CA VAL A 417 -23.02 1.90 0.37
C VAL A 417 -23.85 2.69 -0.64
N THR A 418 -24.39 3.86 -0.26
CA THR A 418 -25.12 4.72 -1.20
C THR A 418 -24.19 5.30 -2.27
N ALA A 419 -22.98 5.73 -1.89
CA ALA A 419 -21.96 6.17 -2.83
C ALA A 419 -21.54 5.04 -3.78
N THR A 420 -21.40 3.81 -3.27
CA THR A 420 -21.09 2.63 -4.10
C THR A 420 -22.19 2.38 -5.14
N LEU A 421 -23.47 2.50 -4.75
CA LEU A 421 -24.60 2.35 -5.67
C LEU A 421 -24.64 3.47 -6.73
N GLN A 422 -24.39 4.71 -6.33
CA GLN A 422 -24.33 5.85 -7.26
C GLN A 422 -23.20 5.70 -8.29
N LEU A 423 -22.02 5.27 -7.85
CA LEU A 423 -20.90 4.96 -8.75
C LEU A 423 -21.26 3.86 -9.76
N ASN A 424 -22.04 2.86 -9.34
CA ASN A 424 -22.51 1.78 -10.22
C ASN A 424 -23.49 2.26 -11.30
N THR A 425 -24.28 3.30 -11.03
CA THR A 425 -25.29 3.83 -11.97
C THR A 425 -24.86 5.12 -12.69
N GLY A 426 -23.71 5.70 -12.32
CA GLY A 426 -23.30 7.04 -12.79
C GLY A 426 -24.14 8.18 -12.21
N ASP A 427 -24.85 7.95 -11.09
CA ASP A 427 -25.64 8.97 -10.41
C ASP A 427 -24.72 9.93 -9.65
N THR A 428 -24.94 11.23 -9.82
CA THR A 428 -24.12 12.31 -9.24
C THR A 428 -24.89 13.14 -8.20
N THR A 429 -26.14 12.77 -7.88
CA THR A 429 -26.97 13.47 -6.92
C THR A 429 -26.37 13.45 -5.50
N LEU A 430 -26.59 14.52 -4.73
CA LEU A 430 -26.11 14.61 -3.35
C LEU A 430 -26.73 13.52 -2.46
N ILE A 431 -25.90 12.89 -1.63
CA ILE A 431 -26.32 11.87 -0.67
C ILE A 431 -26.63 12.53 0.67
N THR A 432 -27.93 12.62 1.01
CA THR A 432 -28.39 13.13 2.30
C THR A 432 -28.12 12.13 3.42
N LEU A 433 -27.53 12.60 4.52
CA LEU A 433 -27.37 11.87 5.76
C LEU A 433 -28.72 11.51 6.34
N ILE A 434 -28.83 10.30 6.87
CA ILE A 434 -30.01 9.88 7.64
C ILE A 434 -29.69 9.83 9.13
N ASN A 435 -30.72 10.04 9.94
CA ASN A 435 -30.61 9.78 11.37
C ASN A 435 -30.64 8.27 11.62
N ALA A 436 -29.57 7.74 12.22
CA ALA A 436 -29.47 6.33 12.57
C ALA A 436 -28.66 6.16 13.86
N ASN A 437 -29.08 5.23 14.72
CA ASN A 437 -28.42 4.88 15.97
C ASN A 437 -27.13 4.06 15.73
N LYS A 438 -26.24 4.03 16.74
CA LYS A 438 -25.02 3.19 16.72
C LYS A 438 -25.37 1.71 16.43
N PRO A 439 -24.53 0.96 15.68
CA PRO A 439 -24.72 -0.46 15.41
C PRO A 439 -24.88 -1.31 16.68
N GLY A 440 -25.46 -2.50 16.55
CA GLY A 440 -25.65 -3.41 17.69
C GLY A 440 -24.43 -4.30 17.88
N THR A 441 -24.58 -5.35 18.70
CA THR A 441 -23.55 -6.38 18.83
C THR A 441 -23.33 -7.04 17.47
N PRO A 442 -22.10 -7.06 16.95
CA PRO A 442 -21.83 -7.66 15.64
C PRO A 442 -22.10 -9.17 15.66
N SER A 443 -22.50 -9.71 14.50
CA SER A 443 -22.72 -11.14 14.27
C SER A 443 -21.91 -11.57 13.05
N GLU A 444 -21.04 -12.57 13.21
CA GLU A 444 -20.18 -13.04 12.11
C GLU A 444 -19.95 -14.55 12.15
N THR A 445 -20.07 -15.19 10.99
CA THR A 445 -19.68 -16.58 10.74
C THR A 445 -18.79 -16.73 9.51
N THR A 446 -18.24 -15.62 9.00
CA THR A 446 -17.44 -15.56 7.77
C THR A 446 -16.20 -16.45 7.82
N THR A 447 -16.03 -17.31 6.82
CA THR A 447 -14.83 -18.17 6.68
C THR A 447 -13.69 -17.50 5.90
N GLY A 448 -14.01 -16.44 5.15
CA GLY A 448 -13.08 -15.69 4.30
C GLY A 448 -13.13 -16.15 2.83
N GLY A 449 -12.88 -15.22 1.90
CA GLY A 449 -13.00 -15.45 0.46
C GLY A 449 -13.14 -14.13 -0.30
N CYS A 450 -13.79 -14.16 -1.46
CA CYS A 450 -14.06 -12.98 -2.28
C CYS A 450 -15.56 -12.80 -2.48
N ILE A 451 -16.02 -11.54 -2.48
CA ILE A 451 -17.38 -11.17 -2.87
C ILE A 451 -17.31 -10.48 -4.24
N LEU A 452 -18.14 -10.93 -5.18
CA LEU A 452 -18.21 -10.38 -6.54
C LEU A 452 -18.99 -9.04 -6.58
N GLN A 453 -18.75 -8.25 -7.61
CA GLN A 453 -19.43 -6.95 -7.82
C GLN A 453 -20.95 -7.02 -7.77
N ASN A 454 -21.56 -7.95 -8.49
CA ASN A 454 -23.02 -8.11 -8.46
C ASN A 454 -23.54 -8.42 -7.05
N GLU A 455 -22.80 -9.24 -6.28
CA GLU A 455 -23.16 -9.57 -4.90
C GLU A 455 -22.99 -8.36 -3.99
N TYR A 456 -21.85 -7.66 -3.98
CA TYR A 456 -21.70 -6.50 -3.09
C TYR A 456 -22.58 -5.31 -3.49
N ILE A 457 -22.99 -5.19 -4.76
CA ILE A 457 -24.01 -4.19 -5.15
C ILE A 457 -25.38 -4.55 -4.57
N THR A 458 -25.75 -5.83 -4.64
CA THR A 458 -26.98 -6.34 -4.01
C THR A 458 -26.94 -6.15 -2.48
N LEU A 459 -25.80 -6.41 -1.86
CA LEU A 459 -25.58 -6.16 -0.43
C LEU A 459 -25.68 -4.67 -0.11
N ALA A 460 -25.15 -3.78 -0.95
CA ALA A 460 -25.20 -2.33 -0.73
C ALA A 460 -26.64 -1.82 -0.69
N GLU A 461 -27.48 -2.28 -1.62
CA GLU A 461 -28.91 -1.97 -1.66
C GLU A 461 -29.65 -2.54 -0.44
N THR A 462 -29.32 -3.77 -0.05
CA THR A 462 -29.89 -4.41 1.15
C THR A 462 -29.54 -3.62 2.43
N ILE A 463 -28.27 -3.22 2.59
CA ILE A 463 -27.79 -2.43 3.74
C ILE A 463 -28.48 -1.06 3.76
N LYS A 464 -28.49 -0.36 2.63
CA LYS A 464 -29.12 0.95 2.48
C LYS A 464 -30.58 0.92 2.94
N ASN A 465 -31.35 -0.04 2.44
CA ASN A 465 -32.77 -0.19 2.78
C ASN A 465 -32.97 -0.61 4.24
N TYR A 466 -32.14 -1.52 4.76
CA TYR A 466 -32.18 -1.91 6.16
C TYR A 466 -31.99 -0.70 7.09
N ILE A 467 -30.99 0.15 6.83
CA ILE A 467 -30.71 1.31 7.69
C ILE A 467 -31.85 2.33 7.59
N LYS A 468 -32.41 2.57 6.39
CA LYS A 468 -33.58 3.47 6.21
C LYS A 468 -34.79 3.02 7.03
N THR A 469 -35.07 1.72 7.06
CA THR A 469 -36.22 1.17 7.79
C THR A 469 -35.99 1.10 9.30
N ASN A 470 -34.82 0.64 9.72
CA ASN A 470 -34.54 0.31 11.13
C ASN A 470 -33.81 1.43 11.88
N GLN A 471 -33.41 2.51 11.19
CA GLN A 471 -32.61 3.62 11.73
C GLN A 471 -31.34 3.12 12.45
N LYS A 472 -30.73 2.04 11.95
CA LYS A 472 -29.54 1.39 12.53
C LYS A 472 -28.92 0.41 11.52
N ALA A 473 -27.60 0.23 11.55
CA ALA A 473 -26.92 -0.80 10.75
C ALA A 473 -27.31 -2.23 11.19
N PRO A 474 -27.38 -3.18 10.24
CA PRO A 474 -27.59 -4.59 10.57
C PRO A 474 -26.41 -5.12 11.37
N ASN A 475 -26.62 -6.02 12.33
CA ASN A 475 -25.53 -6.63 13.11
C ASN A 475 -24.61 -7.51 12.23
N GLY A 476 -25.19 -8.12 11.20
CA GLY A 476 -24.53 -8.85 10.13
C GLY A 476 -25.50 -9.13 8.98
N ILE A 477 -24.97 -9.49 7.81
CA ILE A 477 -25.76 -9.87 6.63
C ILE A 477 -25.26 -11.22 6.09
N SER A 478 -26.18 -12.08 5.64
CA SER A 478 -25.85 -13.34 4.97
C SER A 478 -25.28 -13.08 3.58
N THR A 479 -24.14 -13.69 3.29
CA THR A 479 -23.44 -13.66 1.99
C THR A 479 -23.08 -15.07 1.56
N SER A 480 -22.50 -15.21 0.36
CA SER A 480 -21.88 -16.46 -0.10
C SER A 480 -20.76 -16.98 0.83
N LEU A 481 -20.21 -16.14 1.69
CA LEU A 481 -19.12 -16.47 2.63
C LEU A 481 -19.62 -16.69 4.07
N GLY A 482 -20.93 -16.73 4.31
CA GLY A 482 -21.54 -16.77 5.65
C GLY A 482 -22.06 -15.40 6.11
N GLN A 483 -22.34 -15.25 7.40
CA GLN A 483 -22.79 -13.98 7.98
C GLN A 483 -21.60 -13.03 8.15
N VAL A 484 -21.61 -11.88 7.46
CA VAL A 484 -20.58 -10.84 7.52
C VAL A 484 -21.03 -9.73 8.45
N SER A 485 -20.22 -9.40 9.46
CA SER A 485 -20.55 -8.35 10.44
C SER A 485 -20.59 -6.94 9.82
N TYR A 486 -21.27 -5.99 10.48
CA TYR A 486 -21.21 -4.59 10.04
C TYR A 486 -19.79 -4.02 10.01
N GLN A 487 -18.87 -4.53 10.84
CA GLN A 487 -17.50 -4.05 10.89
C GLN A 487 -16.74 -4.47 9.63
N SER A 488 -16.88 -5.74 9.26
CA SER A 488 -16.34 -6.29 8.01
C SER A 488 -16.98 -5.60 6.80
N LEU A 489 -18.29 -5.34 6.80
CA LEU A 489 -18.97 -4.61 5.72
C LEU A 489 -18.44 -3.17 5.59
N LEU A 490 -18.32 -2.44 6.70
CA LEU A 490 -17.82 -1.06 6.68
C LEU A 490 -16.39 -1.00 6.13
N TYR A 491 -15.51 -1.89 6.60
CA TYR A 491 -14.15 -1.99 6.07
C TYR A 491 -14.11 -2.41 4.59
N MET A 492 -14.96 -3.38 4.19
CA MET A 492 -15.09 -3.82 2.80
C MET A 492 -15.49 -2.68 1.88
N TYR A 493 -16.56 -1.92 2.18
CA TYR A 493 -16.98 -0.80 1.35
C TYR A 493 -15.98 0.37 1.36
N CYS A 494 -15.24 0.58 2.45
CA CYS A 494 -14.15 1.55 2.44
C CYS A 494 -13.04 1.14 1.46
N ARG A 495 -12.70 -0.15 1.40
CA ARG A 495 -11.74 -0.68 0.42
C ARG A 495 -12.28 -0.65 -1.00
N ILE A 496 -13.57 -0.94 -1.22
CA ILE A 496 -14.23 -0.81 -2.53
C ILE A 496 -14.10 0.62 -3.05
N LEU A 497 -14.42 1.64 -2.24
CA LEU A 497 -14.30 3.05 -2.64
C LEU A 497 -12.84 3.48 -2.84
N ASN A 498 -11.90 2.94 -2.05
CA ASN A 498 -10.47 3.15 -2.29
C ASN A 498 -10.01 2.55 -3.63
N GLN A 499 -10.47 1.35 -3.99
CA GLN A 499 -10.17 0.75 -5.30
C GLN A 499 -10.78 1.59 -6.43
N ASN A 500 -12.02 2.05 -6.27
CA ASN A 500 -12.66 2.95 -7.23
C ASN A 500 -11.86 4.24 -7.47
N ASN A 501 -11.31 4.83 -6.41
CA ASN A 501 -10.44 6.00 -6.54
C ASN A 501 -9.15 5.71 -7.34
N LEU A 502 -8.64 4.47 -7.31
CA LEU A 502 -7.39 4.08 -7.98
C LEU A 502 -7.61 3.67 -9.45
N ILE A 503 -8.70 2.95 -9.74
CA ILE A 503 -8.94 2.38 -11.08
C ILE A 503 -10.04 3.10 -11.85
N HIS A 504 -10.69 4.10 -11.25
CA HIS A 504 -11.83 4.84 -11.79
C HIS A 504 -13.04 3.98 -12.18
N ASP A 505 -13.16 2.78 -11.61
CA ASP A 505 -14.27 1.85 -11.78
C ASP A 505 -14.45 1.01 -10.49
N LEU A 506 -15.61 0.40 -10.30
CA LEU A 506 -15.85 -0.47 -9.15
C LEU A 506 -15.08 -1.80 -9.30
N PRO A 507 -14.46 -2.33 -8.24
CA PRO A 507 -13.64 -3.53 -8.32
C PRO A 507 -14.49 -4.78 -8.62
N VAL A 508 -14.11 -5.55 -9.62
CA VAL A 508 -14.80 -6.79 -10.03
C VAL A 508 -15.08 -7.76 -8.87
N LEU A 509 -14.19 -7.80 -7.89
CA LEU A 509 -14.31 -8.58 -6.65
C LEU A 509 -13.62 -7.84 -5.50
N ILE A 510 -13.97 -8.19 -4.26
CA ILE A 510 -13.32 -7.69 -3.05
C ILE A 510 -13.01 -8.86 -2.11
N ASN A 511 -11.82 -8.90 -1.53
CA ASN A 511 -11.48 -9.91 -0.53
C ASN A 511 -12.22 -9.60 0.77
N VAL A 512 -12.76 -10.61 1.44
CA VAL A 512 -13.38 -10.52 2.76
C VAL A 512 -12.77 -11.58 3.66
N LYS A 513 -12.46 -11.22 4.90
CA LYS A 513 -12.04 -12.13 5.96
C LYS A 513 -12.86 -11.81 7.21
N ALA A 514 -12.97 -12.79 8.12
CA ALA A 514 -13.59 -12.55 9.42
C ALA A 514 -12.94 -11.36 10.15
N TRP A 515 -13.74 -10.59 10.88
CA TRP A 515 -13.31 -9.47 11.69
C TRP A 515 -12.38 -9.92 12.82
N LYS A 516 -11.07 -9.86 12.57
CA LYS A 516 -10.00 -10.18 13.51
C LYS A 516 -8.84 -9.22 13.27
N THR A 517 -8.19 -8.78 14.34
CA THR A 517 -7.01 -7.89 14.26
C THR A 517 -5.90 -8.48 13.38
N ALA A 518 -5.70 -9.80 13.44
CA ALA A 518 -4.73 -10.53 12.61
C ALA A 518 -5.06 -10.55 11.11
N ASN A 519 -6.31 -10.29 10.73
CA ASN A 519 -6.73 -10.25 9.33
C ASN A 519 -6.60 -8.86 8.70
N ILE A 520 -6.24 -7.83 9.48
CA ILE A 520 -6.16 -6.43 9.05
C ILE A 520 -4.68 -6.05 8.94
N PRO A 521 -4.18 -5.52 7.81
CA PRO A 521 -4.93 -5.12 6.59
C PRO A 521 -5.32 -6.31 5.69
N ILE A 522 -6.39 -6.13 4.92
CA ILE A 522 -6.76 -7.00 3.80
C ILE A 522 -6.34 -6.30 2.51
N TYR A 523 -5.46 -6.93 1.74
CA TYR A 523 -4.99 -6.39 0.46
C TYR A 523 -5.89 -6.87 -0.69
N ASP A 524 -6.40 -5.92 -1.48
CA ASP A 524 -7.14 -6.18 -2.72
C ASP A 524 -6.25 -5.86 -3.92
N LYS A 525 -6.33 -6.66 -4.99
CA LYS A 525 -5.57 -6.46 -6.22
C LYS A 525 -6.48 -6.22 -7.41
N ALA A 526 -6.17 -5.19 -8.19
CA ALA A 526 -6.85 -4.86 -9.44
C ALA A 526 -6.27 -5.63 -10.65
N SER A 527 -5.03 -6.08 -10.55
CA SER A 527 -4.34 -6.82 -11.62
C SER A 527 -3.31 -7.81 -11.04
N PHE A 528 -2.92 -8.78 -11.85
CA PHE A 528 -1.94 -9.81 -11.52
C PHE A 528 -0.79 -9.80 -12.52
N THR A 529 0.42 -9.96 -12.02
CA THR A 529 1.63 -10.05 -12.84
C THR A 529 1.73 -11.42 -13.52
N ILE A 530 2.49 -11.50 -14.61
CA ILE A 530 2.81 -12.77 -15.29
C ILE A 530 3.45 -13.77 -14.31
N SER A 531 4.32 -13.30 -13.41
CA SER A 531 4.97 -14.17 -12.42
C SER A 531 4.00 -14.77 -11.41
N GLU A 532 2.99 -14.02 -10.96
CA GLU A 532 1.99 -14.53 -10.02
C GLU A 532 1.11 -15.59 -10.69
N ILE A 533 0.66 -15.32 -11.92
CA ILE A 533 -0.22 -16.22 -12.66
C ILE A 533 0.53 -17.49 -13.05
N THR A 534 1.78 -17.38 -13.53
CA THR A 534 2.62 -18.54 -13.87
C THR A 534 2.96 -19.38 -12.65
N GLN A 535 3.23 -18.77 -11.48
CA GLN A 535 3.40 -19.52 -10.23
C GLN A 535 2.13 -20.28 -9.86
N THR A 536 0.96 -19.64 -9.88
CA THR A 536 -0.29 -20.35 -9.56
C THR A 536 -0.61 -21.43 -10.60
N ALA A 537 -0.26 -21.22 -11.88
CA ALA A 537 -0.37 -22.24 -12.92
C ALA A 537 0.45 -23.50 -12.60
N VAL A 538 1.68 -23.33 -12.09
CA VAL A 538 2.51 -24.43 -11.57
C VAL A 538 1.78 -25.15 -10.44
N ASP A 539 1.26 -24.40 -9.46
CA ASP A 539 0.63 -24.98 -8.28
C ASP A 539 -0.64 -25.76 -8.64
N VAL A 540 -1.45 -25.24 -9.57
CA VAL A 540 -2.64 -25.92 -10.11
C VAL A 540 -2.25 -27.18 -10.90
N LYS A 541 -1.21 -27.12 -11.74
CA LYS A 541 -0.68 -28.31 -12.43
C LYS A 541 -0.29 -29.39 -11.42
N VAL A 542 0.53 -29.04 -10.42
CA VAL A 542 1.00 -29.98 -9.38
C VAL A 542 -0.18 -30.58 -8.61
N PHE A 543 -1.18 -29.76 -8.27
CA PHE A 543 -2.39 -30.25 -7.60
C PHE A 543 -3.14 -31.26 -8.46
N VAL A 544 -3.35 -30.95 -9.75
CA VAL A 544 -4.05 -31.85 -10.68
C VAL A 544 -3.26 -33.14 -10.90
N ASP A 545 -1.94 -33.05 -11.07
CA ASP A 545 -1.05 -34.19 -11.25
C ASP A 545 -1.11 -35.17 -10.07
N ALA A 546 -1.24 -34.65 -8.85
CA ALA A 546 -1.29 -35.45 -7.64
C ALA A 546 -2.69 -36.03 -7.34
N ASN A 547 -3.77 -35.31 -7.69
CA ASN A 547 -5.12 -35.63 -7.24
C ASN A 547 -6.07 -36.11 -8.35
N GLY A 548 -5.79 -35.83 -9.62
CA GLY A 548 -6.64 -36.18 -10.76
C GLY A 548 -7.93 -35.34 -10.89
N TYR A 549 -8.10 -34.28 -10.10
CA TYR A 549 -9.25 -33.36 -10.17
C TYR A 549 -8.83 -31.89 -10.02
N MET A 550 -9.70 -30.96 -10.44
CA MET A 550 -9.44 -29.51 -10.37
C MET A 550 -9.69 -28.94 -8.96
N PRO A 551 -8.86 -28.01 -8.47
CA PRO A 551 -9.13 -27.32 -7.22
C PRO A 551 -10.40 -26.46 -7.36
N GLU A 552 -11.23 -26.44 -6.31
CA GLU A 552 -12.47 -25.66 -6.30
C GLU A 552 -12.18 -24.15 -6.31
N TRP A 553 -11.18 -23.72 -5.54
CA TRP A 553 -10.72 -22.35 -5.43
C TRP A 553 -9.22 -22.24 -5.70
N ILE A 554 -8.83 -21.18 -6.42
CA ILE A 554 -7.46 -20.97 -6.89
C ILE A 554 -6.95 -19.66 -6.34
N THR A 555 -5.82 -19.68 -5.63
CA THR A 555 -5.24 -18.47 -5.04
C THR A 555 -4.18 -17.89 -5.98
N VAL A 556 -4.42 -16.70 -6.53
CA VAL A 556 -3.46 -15.96 -7.37
C VAL A 556 -3.04 -14.69 -6.64
N GLY A 557 -1.74 -14.52 -6.39
CA GLY A 557 -1.22 -13.31 -5.74
C GLY A 557 -1.87 -12.96 -4.40
N GLY A 558 -2.43 -13.95 -3.68
CA GLY A 558 -3.16 -13.80 -2.41
C GLY A 558 -4.68 -13.59 -2.53
N VAL A 559 -5.23 -13.62 -3.76
CA VAL A 559 -6.67 -13.44 -4.05
C VAL A 559 -7.29 -14.78 -4.44
N PHE A 560 -8.47 -15.10 -3.89
CA PHE A 560 -9.21 -16.32 -4.25
C PHE A 560 -10.03 -16.10 -5.53
N LEU A 561 -9.80 -16.93 -6.54
CA LEU A 561 -10.48 -16.91 -7.82
C LEU A 561 -11.17 -18.25 -8.06
N ASN A 562 -12.31 -18.21 -8.75
CA ASN A 562 -12.92 -19.41 -9.28
C ASN A 562 -12.18 -19.89 -10.54
N GLN A 563 -12.48 -21.11 -10.98
CA GLN A 563 -11.84 -21.75 -12.14
C GLN A 563 -11.99 -20.95 -13.45
N THR A 564 -13.11 -20.26 -13.67
CA THR A 564 -13.33 -19.46 -14.88
C THR A 564 -12.44 -18.23 -14.90
N GLN A 565 -12.37 -17.53 -13.77
CA GLN A 565 -11.52 -16.36 -13.60
C GLN A 565 -10.05 -16.75 -13.79
N PHE A 566 -9.64 -17.89 -13.24
CA PHE A 566 -8.30 -18.40 -13.46
C PHE A 566 -8.04 -18.78 -14.92
N LEU A 567 -8.99 -19.43 -15.61
CA LEU A 567 -8.87 -19.72 -17.05
C LEU A 567 -8.68 -18.44 -17.87
N HIS A 568 -9.39 -17.36 -17.55
CA HIS A 568 -9.19 -16.05 -18.17
C HIS A 568 -7.78 -15.51 -17.92
N LEU A 569 -7.28 -15.58 -16.69
CA LEU A 569 -5.90 -15.15 -16.37
C LEU A 569 -4.86 -15.97 -17.14
N LEU A 570 -5.04 -17.30 -17.22
CA LEU A 570 -4.15 -18.20 -17.95
C LEU A 570 -4.08 -17.83 -19.44
N THR A 571 -5.23 -17.64 -20.08
CA THR A 571 -5.29 -17.34 -21.52
C THR A 571 -4.81 -15.93 -21.84
N ALA A 572 -5.20 -14.93 -21.04
CA ALA A 572 -4.71 -13.56 -21.19
C ALA A 572 -3.19 -13.46 -20.99
N THR A 573 -2.63 -14.20 -20.01
CA THR A 573 -1.18 -14.26 -19.79
C THR A 573 -0.46 -14.91 -20.96
N THR A 574 -1.01 -16.00 -21.51
CA THR A 574 -0.45 -16.67 -22.69
C THR A 574 -0.37 -15.71 -23.89
N ILE A 575 -1.41 -14.90 -24.11
CA ILE A 575 -1.45 -13.89 -25.18
C ILE A 575 -0.42 -12.76 -24.92
N LEU A 576 -0.31 -12.26 -23.68
CA LEU A 576 0.68 -11.24 -23.33
C LEU A 576 2.10 -11.72 -23.57
N ILE A 577 2.42 -12.95 -23.14
CA ILE A 577 3.74 -13.57 -23.35
C ILE A 577 4.03 -13.70 -24.85
N ASN A 578 3.08 -14.20 -25.64
CA ASN A 578 3.23 -14.34 -27.09
C ASN A 578 3.53 -13.00 -27.77
N ASN A 579 2.95 -11.92 -27.26
CA ASN A 579 3.14 -10.57 -27.78
C ASN A 579 4.36 -9.84 -27.16
N HIS A 580 5.21 -10.54 -26.40
CA HIS A 580 6.37 -9.98 -25.68
C HIS A 580 6.01 -8.80 -24.77
N ASN A 581 4.81 -8.79 -24.18
CA ASN A 581 4.32 -7.73 -23.31
C ASN A 581 4.48 -8.12 -21.84
N THR A 582 5.07 -7.24 -21.04
CA THR A 582 5.30 -7.43 -19.59
C THR A 582 4.21 -6.84 -18.69
N GLY A 583 3.07 -6.47 -19.26
CA GLY A 583 1.93 -5.90 -18.54
C GLY A 583 1.28 -6.88 -17.56
N SER A 584 0.37 -6.36 -16.73
CA SER A 584 -0.45 -7.16 -15.82
C SER A 584 -1.79 -7.54 -16.45
N VAL A 585 -2.38 -8.64 -15.99
CA VAL A 585 -3.72 -9.07 -16.39
C VAL A 585 -4.74 -8.68 -15.33
N ASN A 586 -5.82 -8.02 -15.75
CA ASN A 586 -6.95 -7.72 -14.87
C ASN A 586 -7.90 -8.94 -14.84
N PRO A 587 -8.37 -9.37 -13.66
CA PRO A 587 -9.41 -10.39 -13.58
C PRO A 587 -10.74 -9.85 -14.13
N VAL A 588 -11.62 -10.77 -14.51
CA VAL A 588 -12.97 -10.45 -15.00
C VAL A 588 -14.05 -11.05 -14.10
N ASN A 589 -15.22 -10.40 -14.07
CA ASN A 589 -16.37 -10.97 -13.38
C ASN A 589 -16.90 -12.12 -14.23
N ALA A 590 -16.68 -13.37 -13.79
CA ALA A 590 -17.16 -14.52 -14.54
C ALA A 590 -17.50 -15.71 -13.64
N ILE A 591 -18.65 -16.34 -13.92
CA ILE A 591 -19.12 -17.53 -13.20
C ILE A 591 -18.62 -18.83 -13.84
N LEU A 592 -18.75 -19.94 -13.12
CA LEU A 592 -18.51 -21.28 -13.66
C LEU A 592 -19.49 -21.63 -14.80
N PRO A 593 -19.10 -22.46 -15.78
CA PRO A 593 -20.03 -22.98 -16.78
C PRO A 593 -21.18 -23.76 -16.11
N LEU A 594 -22.40 -23.63 -16.64
CA LEU A 594 -23.60 -24.28 -16.08
C LEU A 594 -23.64 -25.79 -16.34
N ASN A 595 -23.08 -26.22 -17.47
CA ASN A 595 -23.09 -27.62 -17.88
C ASN A 595 -21.66 -28.10 -18.07
N ILE A 596 -21.36 -29.28 -17.53
CA ILE A 596 -20.08 -29.95 -17.74
C ILE A 596 -20.18 -30.75 -19.04
N VAL A 597 -19.24 -30.52 -19.96
CA VAL A 597 -19.08 -31.29 -21.20
C VAL A 597 -17.78 -32.07 -21.06
N ASP A 598 -17.85 -33.39 -21.25
CA ASP A 598 -16.67 -34.25 -21.26
C ASP A 598 -15.84 -34.03 -22.54
N ASP A 599 -14.58 -34.44 -22.50
CA ASP A 599 -13.71 -34.39 -23.67
C ASP A 599 -14.25 -35.33 -24.77
N GLY A 600 -14.08 -34.90 -26.02
CA GLY A 600 -14.35 -35.69 -27.22
C GLY A 600 -13.26 -35.42 -28.23
N LEU A 601 -12.02 -35.75 -27.85
CA LEU A 601 -10.81 -35.43 -28.60
C LEU A 601 -9.92 -36.65 -28.83
N THR A 602 -9.10 -36.60 -29.88
CA THR A 602 -8.04 -37.59 -30.15
C THR A 602 -6.72 -37.08 -29.57
N ASP A 603 -5.96 -37.95 -28.89
CA ASP A 603 -4.64 -37.62 -28.36
C ASP A 603 -3.72 -37.04 -29.44
N GLY A 604 -3.07 -35.91 -29.13
CA GLY A 604 -2.21 -35.24 -30.08
C GLY A 604 -1.50 -34.02 -29.50
N THR A 605 -0.99 -33.16 -30.37
CA THR A 605 -0.28 -31.93 -29.97
C THR A 605 -0.89 -30.71 -30.66
N LEU A 606 -0.98 -29.58 -29.94
CA LEU A 606 -1.31 -28.27 -30.52
C LEU A 606 -0.04 -27.43 -30.66
N SER A 607 0.13 -26.75 -31.80
CA SER A 607 1.23 -25.79 -32.01
C SER A 607 1.00 -24.48 -31.26
N THR A 608 2.07 -23.69 -31.07
CA THR A 608 2.00 -22.33 -30.49
C THR A 608 0.91 -21.47 -31.12
N ASP A 609 0.89 -21.35 -32.44
CA ASP A 609 -0.11 -20.56 -33.15
C ASP A 609 -1.53 -21.02 -32.83
N ARG A 610 -1.74 -22.34 -32.69
CA ARG A 610 -3.07 -22.90 -32.47
C ARG A 610 -3.57 -22.69 -31.05
N TYR A 611 -2.74 -22.94 -30.03
CA TYR A 611 -3.18 -22.70 -28.65
C TYR A 611 -3.19 -21.21 -28.30
N VAL A 612 -2.38 -20.35 -28.94
CA VAL A 612 -2.50 -18.89 -28.73
C VAL A 612 -3.80 -18.36 -29.33
N LEU A 613 -4.20 -18.83 -30.52
CA LEU A 613 -5.49 -18.50 -31.11
C LEU A 613 -6.65 -18.95 -30.22
N LEU A 614 -6.61 -20.19 -29.72
CA LEU A 614 -7.60 -20.71 -28.79
C LEU A 614 -7.65 -19.89 -27.49
N ALA A 615 -6.52 -19.38 -27.01
CA ALA A 615 -6.47 -18.52 -25.83
C ALA A 615 -7.26 -17.24 -26.06
N GLN A 616 -7.11 -16.65 -27.26
CA GLN A 616 -7.86 -15.46 -27.66
C GLN A 616 -9.36 -15.72 -27.74
N GLU A 617 -9.78 -16.86 -28.29
CA GLU A 617 -11.19 -17.26 -28.35
C GLU A 617 -11.79 -17.42 -26.95
N ILE A 618 -11.10 -18.13 -26.05
CA ILE A 618 -11.55 -18.35 -24.67
C ILE A 618 -11.62 -17.03 -23.90
N LYS A 619 -10.57 -16.20 -23.98
CA LYS A 619 -10.55 -14.88 -23.32
C LYS A 619 -11.73 -14.04 -23.77
N THR A 620 -11.96 -13.96 -25.08
CA THR A 620 -13.07 -13.21 -25.68
C THR A 620 -14.42 -13.76 -25.23
N TYR A 621 -14.59 -15.08 -25.21
CA TYR A 621 -15.81 -15.73 -24.75
C TYR A 621 -16.13 -15.36 -23.29
N ILE A 622 -15.15 -15.47 -22.38
CA ILE A 622 -15.34 -15.18 -20.96
C ILE A 622 -15.66 -13.69 -20.76
N GLU A 623 -14.96 -12.80 -21.46
CA GLU A 623 -15.17 -11.36 -21.36
C GLU A 623 -16.56 -10.91 -21.83
N GLN A 624 -17.08 -11.53 -22.90
CA GLN A 624 -18.40 -11.22 -23.46
C GLN A 624 -19.54 -11.86 -22.65
N ASN A 625 -19.39 -13.12 -22.27
CA ASN A 625 -20.48 -13.89 -21.67
C ASN A 625 -20.48 -13.86 -20.13
N LYS A 626 -19.41 -13.34 -19.51
CA LYS A 626 -19.22 -13.32 -18.04
C LYS A 626 -19.38 -14.72 -17.43
N LYS A 627 -18.96 -15.76 -18.16
CA LYS A 627 -19.02 -17.17 -17.75
C LYS A 627 -17.97 -18.00 -18.49
N GLY A 628 -17.55 -19.11 -17.90
CA GLY A 628 -16.63 -20.05 -18.52
C GLY A 628 -17.29 -20.79 -19.69
N PRO A 629 -16.54 -21.16 -20.74
CA PRO A 629 -17.05 -22.05 -21.77
C PRO A 629 -17.29 -23.45 -21.17
N ASN A 630 -18.35 -24.14 -21.60
CA ASN A 630 -18.56 -25.54 -21.20
C ASN A 630 -17.45 -26.43 -21.82
N SER A 631 -17.09 -26.15 -23.07
CA SER A 631 -16.00 -26.72 -23.84
C SER A 631 -15.61 -25.77 -24.98
N MET A 632 -14.50 -26.05 -25.65
CA MET A 632 -14.06 -25.40 -26.88
C MET A 632 -13.72 -26.47 -27.94
N THR A 633 -13.80 -26.12 -29.21
CA THR A 633 -13.39 -27.02 -30.30
C THR A 633 -11.94 -26.74 -30.69
N THR A 634 -11.13 -27.78 -30.76
CA THR A 634 -9.75 -27.74 -31.27
C THR A 634 -9.63 -28.63 -32.51
N ASP A 635 -8.47 -28.62 -33.17
CA ASP A 635 -8.20 -29.52 -34.30
C ASP A 635 -8.20 -31.01 -33.88
N LEU A 636 -8.09 -31.27 -32.58
CA LEU A 636 -8.11 -32.60 -31.99
C LEU A 636 -9.53 -33.04 -31.56
N GLY A 637 -10.50 -32.12 -31.55
CA GLY A 637 -11.89 -32.38 -31.16
C GLY A 637 -12.39 -31.47 -30.03
N THR A 638 -13.41 -31.92 -29.31
CA THR A 638 -14.04 -31.16 -28.22
C THR A 638 -13.17 -31.23 -26.96
N THR A 639 -12.76 -30.07 -26.43
CA THR A 639 -11.93 -29.94 -25.23
C THR A 639 -12.73 -29.28 -24.12
N SER A 640 -12.94 -30.00 -23.02
CA SER A 640 -13.69 -29.60 -21.85
C SER A 640 -13.04 -28.43 -21.11
N PHE A 641 -13.85 -27.72 -20.33
CA PHE A 641 -13.40 -26.65 -19.45
C PHE A 641 -12.21 -27.04 -18.54
N LYS A 642 -12.20 -28.27 -18.01
CA LYS A 642 -11.11 -28.77 -17.15
C LYS A 642 -9.82 -28.96 -17.94
N SER A 643 -9.91 -29.57 -19.13
CA SER A 643 -8.76 -29.78 -20.02
C SER A 643 -8.13 -28.46 -20.45
N LEU A 644 -8.93 -27.42 -20.69
CA LEU A 644 -8.42 -26.09 -21.01
C LEU A 644 -7.59 -25.49 -19.86
N ILE A 645 -8.11 -25.52 -18.63
CA ILE A 645 -7.38 -24.98 -17.46
C ILE A 645 -6.06 -25.73 -17.26
N TYR A 646 -6.08 -27.07 -17.33
CA TYR A 646 -4.88 -27.87 -17.14
C TYR A 646 -3.87 -27.69 -18.27
N MET A 647 -4.32 -27.63 -19.52
CA MET A 647 -3.45 -27.37 -20.67
C MET A 647 -2.76 -26.01 -20.55
N TYR A 648 -3.48 -24.92 -20.28
CA TYR A 648 -2.83 -23.61 -20.11
C TYR A 648 -1.98 -23.52 -18.84
N SER A 649 -2.32 -24.25 -17.79
CA SER A 649 -1.46 -24.36 -16.60
C SER A 649 -0.12 -25.01 -16.96
N ARG A 650 -0.14 -26.07 -17.79
CA ARG A 650 1.07 -26.72 -18.33
C ARG A 650 1.84 -25.82 -19.30
N ILE A 651 1.17 -25.07 -20.18
CA ILE A 651 1.80 -24.08 -21.07
C ILE A 651 2.58 -23.03 -20.26
N LEU A 652 1.96 -22.46 -19.23
CA LEU A 652 2.61 -21.45 -18.39
C LEU A 652 3.70 -22.02 -17.49
N GLN A 653 3.62 -23.30 -17.11
CA GLN A 653 4.74 -24.03 -16.51
C GLN A 653 5.93 -24.10 -17.48
N GLN A 654 5.71 -24.47 -18.74
CA GLN A 654 6.79 -24.51 -19.75
C GLN A 654 7.42 -23.13 -19.93
N TYR A 655 6.61 -22.06 -19.99
CA TYR A 655 7.13 -20.71 -20.04
C TYR A 655 7.98 -20.36 -18.82
N LYS A 656 7.57 -20.75 -17.60
CA LYS A 656 8.35 -20.49 -16.39
C LYS A 656 9.71 -21.20 -16.41
N LEU A 657 9.79 -22.41 -16.97
CA LEU A 657 11.03 -23.18 -17.09
C LEU A 657 11.95 -22.59 -18.16
N HIS A 658 11.43 -22.30 -19.35
CA HIS A 658 12.24 -22.02 -20.54
C HIS A 658 12.26 -20.53 -20.95
N GLN A 659 11.45 -19.69 -20.30
CA GLN A 659 11.23 -18.27 -20.65
C GLN A 659 10.67 -18.05 -22.07
N THR A 660 10.20 -19.11 -22.71
CA THR A 660 9.55 -19.12 -24.02
C THR A 660 8.30 -20.00 -23.98
N LEU A 661 7.27 -19.64 -24.73
CA LEU A 661 6.11 -20.51 -24.90
C LEU A 661 6.53 -21.81 -25.64
N PRO A 662 6.00 -22.98 -25.27
CA PRO A 662 6.39 -24.24 -25.88
C PRO A 662 5.94 -24.31 -27.34
N THR A 663 6.78 -24.81 -28.24
CA THR A 663 6.44 -24.90 -29.69
C THR A 663 5.23 -25.79 -29.95
N THR A 664 5.02 -26.79 -29.09
CA THR A 664 3.86 -27.67 -29.06
C THR A 664 3.45 -27.98 -27.62
N ILE A 665 2.17 -28.26 -27.38
CA ILE A 665 1.67 -28.79 -26.11
C ILE A 665 0.90 -30.09 -26.35
N ILE A 666 1.09 -31.11 -25.50
CA ILE A 666 0.35 -32.37 -25.60
C ILE A 666 -1.06 -32.15 -25.06
N LEU A 667 -2.07 -32.56 -25.83
CA LEU A 667 -3.47 -32.57 -25.41
C LEU A 667 -3.99 -34.00 -25.46
N LYS A 668 -4.49 -34.47 -24.31
CA LYS A 668 -5.11 -35.78 -24.12
C LYS A 668 -6.44 -35.63 -23.43
N GLU A 669 -7.29 -36.64 -23.56
CA GLU A 669 -8.58 -36.70 -22.89
C GLU A 669 -8.42 -36.62 -21.35
N TRP A 670 -9.28 -35.84 -20.69
CA TRP A 670 -9.38 -35.73 -19.24
C TRP A 670 -9.76 -37.07 -18.60
N ASN A 671 -8.75 -37.85 -18.24
CA ASN A 671 -8.90 -39.12 -17.55
C ASN A 671 -7.76 -39.30 -16.54
N THR A 672 -8.05 -39.87 -15.37
CA THR A 672 -7.05 -40.24 -14.36
C THR A 672 -5.92 -41.13 -14.89
N SER A 673 -6.15 -41.94 -15.93
CA SER A 673 -5.09 -42.73 -16.59
C SER A 673 -4.11 -41.88 -17.42
N ASN A 674 -4.55 -40.72 -17.91
CA ASN A 674 -3.74 -39.79 -18.71
C ASN A 674 -3.05 -38.72 -17.86
N ILE A 675 -3.51 -38.49 -16.63
CA ILE A 675 -2.94 -37.52 -15.70
C ILE A 675 -1.92 -38.24 -14.79
N PRO A 676 -0.69 -37.71 -14.61
CA PRO A 676 -0.15 -36.47 -15.19
C PRO A 676 0.26 -36.59 -16.66
N ILE A 677 0.14 -35.49 -17.41
CA ILE A 677 0.71 -35.36 -18.76
C ILE A 677 2.10 -34.71 -18.65
N PHE A 678 3.12 -35.37 -19.20
CA PHE A 678 4.51 -34.93 -19.13
C PHE A 678 4.92 -34.14 -20.39
N ASP A 679 4.79 -32.80 -20.35
CA ASP A 679 5.30 -31.91 -21.42
C ASP A 679 6.72 -31.38 -21.15
N ASP A 680 7.24 -31.60 -19.94
CA ASP A 680 8.56 -31.12 -19.55
C ASP A 680 9.61 -31.75 -20.47
N HIS A 681 10.44 -30.91 -21.07
CA HIS A 681 11.50 -31.33 -21.99
C HIS A 681 12.79 -30.60 -21.66
N PHE A 682 13.90 -31.25 -21.93
CA PHE A 682 15.22 -30.74 -21.61
C PHE A 682 16.13 -30.82 -22.83
N THR A 683 16.90 -29.77 -23.03
CA THR A 683 17.97 -29.74 -24.03
C THR A 683 19.13 -30.62 -23.59
N HIS A 684 19.95 -31.07 -24.56
CA HIS A 684 21.15 -31.86 -24.25
C HIS A 684 22.08 -31.17 -23.23
N PRO A 685 22.34 -29.84 -23.31
CA PRO A 685 23.15 -29.15 -22.31
C PRO A 685 22.54 -29.12 -20.89
N GLU A 686 21.23 -29.00 -20.73
CA GLU A 686 20.58 -29.02 -19.40
C GLU A 686 20.73 -30.40 -18.72
N ILE A 687 20.53 -31.47 -19.50
CA ILE A 687 20.74 -32.85 -19.04
C ILE A 687 22.21 -33.05 -18.68
N ALA A 688 23.14 -32.56 -19.52
CA ALA A 688 24.58 -32.68 -19.31
C ALA A 688 25.09 -31.94 -18.08
N THR A 689 24.58 -30.72 -17.84
CA THR A 689 24.89 -29.93 -16.66
C THR A 689 24.43 -30.64 -15.39
N THR A 690 23.21 -31.20 -15.40
CA THR A 690 22.68 -31.96 -14.26
C THR A 690 23.47 -33.26 -14.05
N ALA A 691 23.87 -33.93 -15.12
CA ALA A 691 24.71 -35.14 -15.08
C ALA A 691 26.05 -34.91 -14.37
N MET A 692 26.73 -33.80 -14.69
CA MET A 692 27.94 -33.37 -13.99
C MET A 692 27.68 -33.20 -12.47
N GLN A 693 26.58 -32.55 -12.09
CA GLN A 693 26.23 -32.35 -10.67
C GLN A 693 25.94 -33.67 -9.95
N VAL A 694 25.19 -34.58 -10.59
CA VAL A 694 24.89 -35.92 -10.03
C VAL A 694 26.16 -36.74 -9.85
N LYS A 695 27.09 -36.70 -10.82
CA LYS A 695 28.40 -37.33 -10.71
C LYS A 695 29.19 -36.79 -9.52
N LEU A 696 29.33 -35.46 -9.41
CA LEU A 696 30.07 -34.84 -8.30
C LEU A 696 29.45 -35.15 -6.93
N PHE A 697 28.11 -35.16 -6.86
CA PHE A 697 27.39 -35.58 -5.67
C PHE A 697 27.74 -37.03 -5.30
N ALA A 698 27.69 -37.94 -6.28
CA ALA A 698 27.99 -39.36 -6.08
C ALA A 698 29.43 -39.58 -5.58
N GLU A 699 30.40 -38.89 -6.17
CA GLU A 699 31.81 -38.96 -5.79
C GLU A 699 32.07 -38.39 -4.39
N GLY A 700 31.39 -37.30 -4.02
CA GLY A 700 31.54 -36.66 -2.72
C GLY A 700 30.82 -37.37 -1.57
N ASN A 701 29.67 -38.00 -1.85
CA ASN A 701 28.80 -38.56 -0.82
C ASN A 701 28.77 -40.09 -0.79
N LEU A 702 29.31 -40.76 -1.81
CA LEU A 702 29.36 -42.22 -1.93
C LEU A 702 27.96 -42.87 -2.02
N PHE A 703 26.95 -42.12 -2.46
CA PHE A 703 25.60 -42.57 -2.84
C PHE A 703 25.01 -41.64 -3.91
N LEU A 704 24.01 -42.11 -4.68
CA LEU A 704 23.29 -41.27 -5.65
C LEU A 704 22.18 -40.44 -4.98
N PRO A 705 21.89 -39.22 -5.46
CA PRO A 705 20.77 -38.44 -4.94
C PRO A 705 19.44 -39.14 -5.23
N THR A 706 18.50 -39.12 -4.27
CA THR A 706 17.19 -39.80 -4.39
C THR A 706 16.24 -39.08 -5.34
N LEU A 707 16.29 -37.75 -5.35
CA LEU A 707 15.58 -36.86 -6.27
C LEU A 707 16.59 -35.95 -6.96
N ILE A 708 16.35 -35.68 -8.24
CA ILE A 708 17.25 -34.92 -9.11
C ILE A 708 16.48 -33.74 -9.68
N THR A 709 17.06 -32.55 -9.67
CA THR A 709 16.42 -31.36 -10.21
C THR A 709 17.09 -30.95 -11.51
N ILE A 710 16.31 -30.89 -12.60
CA ILE A 710 16.77 -30.48 -13.94
C ILE A 710 16.00 -29.21 -14.30
N SER A 711 16.68 -28.08 -14.48
CA SER A 711 16.07 -26.78 -14.81
C SER A 711 14.87 -26.41 -13.92
N GLY A 712 14.86 -26.83 -12.65
CA GLY A 712 13.78 -26.59 -11.69
C GLY A 712 12.68 -27.67 -11.62
N VAL A 713 12.71 -28.68 -12.49
CA VAL A 713 11.80 -29.84 -12.46
C VAL A 713 12.43 -30.95 -11.62
N VAL A 714 11.69 -31.48 -10.64
CA VAL A 714 12.12 -32.61 -9.81
C VAL A 714 11.77 -33.93 -10.49
N VAL A 715 12.77 -34.77 -10.70
CA VAL A 715 12.63 -36.10 -11.31
C VAL A 715 13.22 -37.17 -10.41
N ASN A 716 12.74 -38.41 -10.55
CA ASN A 716 13.33 -39.56 -9.89
C ASN A 716 14.57 -40.09 -10.67
N GLN A 717 15.34 -40.98 -10.04
CA GLN A 717 16.55 -41.56 -10.64
C GLN A 717 16.31 -42.30 -11.97
N ALA A 718 15.18 -42.98 -12.14
CA ALA A 718 14.86 -43.74 -13.34
C ALA A 718 14.48 -42.82 -14.52
N GLN A 719 13.72 -41.76 -14.24
CA GLN A 719 13.44 -40.70 -15.20
C GLN A 719 14.73 -40.02 -15.64
N PHE A 720 15.64 -39.75 -14.71
CA PHE A 720 16.94 -39.18 -15.07
C PHE A 720 17.78 -40.12 -15.93
N LEU A 721 17.81 -41.42 -15.64
CA LEU A 721 18.48 -42.41 -16.48
C LEU A 721 17.92 -42.46 -17.90
N HIS A 722 16.60 -42.34 -18.06
CA HIS A 722 15.95 -42.25 -19.36
C HIS A 722 16.39 -41.00 -20.13
N LEU A 723 16.42 -39.83 -19.48
CA LEU A 723 16.93 -38.59 -20.09
C LEU A 723 18.40 -38.71 -20.50
N LEU A 724 19.25 -39.25 -19.63
CA LEU A 724 20.68 -39.45 -19.89
C LEU A 724 20.93 -40.34 -21.12
N THR A 725 20.26 -41.49 -21.17
CA THR A 725 20.44 -42.47 -22.26
C THR A 725 19.85 -41.98 -23.58
N THR A 726 18.70 -41.31 -23.54
CA THR A 726 18.09 -40.70 -24.73
C THR A 726 18.93 -39.55 -25.27
N ALA A 727 19.44 -38.67 -24.40
CA ALA A 727 20.33 -37.58 -24.79
C ALA A 727 21.62 -38.12 -25.44
N ALA A 728 22.25 -39.14 -24.86
CA ALA A 728 23.45 -39.75 -25.42
C ALA A 728 23.22 -40.29 -26.85
N LEU A 729 22.08 -40.94 -27.09
CA LEU A 729 21.70 -41.45 -28.41
C LEU A 729 21.48 -40.29 -29.41
N LYS A 730 20.71 -39.27 -29.02
CA LYS A 730 20.44 -38.11 -29.88
C LYS A 730 21.71 -37.33 -30.25
N ILE A 731 22.59 -37.09 -29.27
CA ILE A 731 23.89 -36.44 -29.52
C ILE A 731 24.71 -37.27 -30.50
N SER A 732 24.73 -38.60 -30.36
CA SER A 732 25.47 -39.47 -31.27
C SER A 732 24.94 -39.45 -32.71
N SER A 733 23.66 -39.12 -32.91
CA SER A 733 23.02 -38.99 -34.22
C SER A 733 22.94 -37.55 -34.74
N ASN A 734 23.58 -36.58 -34.09
CA ASN A 734 23.45 -35.14 -34.38
C ASN A 734 22.00 -34.62 -34.35
N ASP A 735 21.13 -35.26 -33.56
CA ASP A 735 19.79 -34.77 -33.28
C ASP A 735 19.87 -33.76 -32.14
N ASN A 736 19.48 -32.50 -32.38
CA ASN A 736 19.49 -31.42 -31.40
C ASN A 736 18.12 -31.16 -30.76
N THR A 737 17.10 -31.98 -31.06
CA THR A 737 15.76 -31.82 -30.49
C THR A 737 15.75 -32.14 -29.00
N ALA A 738 14.93 -31.40 -28.24
CA ALA A 738 14.80 -31.62 -26.80
C ALA A 738 14.30 -33.04 -26.48
N THR A 739 14.67 -33.53 -25.29
CA THR A 739 14.24 -34.84 -24.79
C THR A 739 13.11 -34.63 -23.79
N TYR A 740 11.95 -35.21 -24.07
CA TYR A 740 10.79 -35.16 -23.19
C TYR A 740 10.98 -36.08 -21.98
N LEU A 741 10.49 -35.62 -20.84
CA LEU A 741 10.42 -36.39 -19.61
C LEU A 741 9.36 -37.49 -19.75
N GLU A 742 9.75 -38.73 -19.47
CA GLU A 742 8.83 -39.86 -19.49
C GLU A 742 8.41 -40.31 -18.09
N LYS A 743 7.27 -41.01 -18.01
CA LYS A 743 6.84 -41.68 -16.78
C LYS A 743 7.63 -42.98 -16.61
N VAL A 744 8.67 -42.94 -15.78
CA VAL A 744 9.50 -44.12 -15.50
C VAL A 744 9.59 -44.36 -13.99
N ASN A 745 9.22 -45.57 -13.56
CA ASN A 745 9.32 -46.02 -12.18
C ASN A 745 10.73 -46.56 -11.84
N LEU A 746 11.10 -46.48 -10.56
CA LEU A 746 12.31 -47.10 -10.03
C LEU A 746 12.29 -48.64 -10.23
N PRO A 747 13.46 -49.29 -10.38
CA PRO A 747 13.52 -50.74 -10.49
C PRO A 747 13.17 -51.41 -9.15
N THR A 748 12.72 -52.67 -9.19
CA THR A 748 12.41 -53.46 -7.99
C THR A 748 13.63 -54.22 -7.43
N TYR A 749 14.78 -54.11 -8.07
CA TYR A 749 16.03 -54.77 -7.71
C TYR A 749 17.23 -53.94 -8.20
N ASN A 750 18.42 -54.20 -7.65
CA ASN A 750 19.67 -53.59 -8.07
C ASN A 750 20.79 -54.63 -7.97
N TYR A 751 21.32 -55.09 -9.11
CA TYR A 751 22.30 -56.18 -9.15
C TYR A 751 23.53 -55.76 -9.95
N GLU A 752 24.71 -56.09 -9.46
CA GLU A 752 25.98 -55.79 -10.15
C GLU A 752 26.89 -57.01 -10.18
N ASN A 753 27.43 -57.31 -11.37
CA ASN A 753 28.50 -58.26 -11.57
C ASN A 753 29.35 -57.82 -12.75
N MET A 754 30.10 -56.73 -12.54
CA MET A 754 31.01 -56.17 -13.54
C MET A 754 32.45 -56.11 -13.02
N VAL A 755 33.41 -56.00 -13.94
CA VAL A 755 34.82 -55.73 -13.64
C VAL A 755 35.19 -54.28 -13.99
N SER A 756 36.28 -53.77 -13.41
CA SER A 756 36.80 -52.46 -13.81
C SER A 756 37.41 -52.51 -15.21
N GLY A 757 37.23 -51.45 -15.99
CA GLY A 757 37.74 -51.40 -17.36
C GLY A 757 37.37 -50.14 -18.12
N ASN A 758 37.57 -50.19 -19.44
CA ASN A 758 37.22 -49.11 -20.36
C ASN A 758 36.14 -49.63 -21.31
N MET A 759 35.23 -48.76 -21.74
CA MET A 759 34.19 -49.11 -22.71
C MET A 759 34.22 -48.13 -23.88
N ALA A 760 34.25 -48.65 -25.11
CA ALA A 760 34.20 -47.84 -26.33
C ALA A 760 32.82 -47.16 -26.46
N LEU A 761 32.77 -45.99 -27.11
CA LEU A 761 31.50 -45.26 -27.29
C LEU A 761 30.43 -46.11 -27.99
N SER A 762 30.82 -46.92 -28.98
CA SER A 762 29.90 -47.83 -29.69
C SER A 762 29.20 -48.81 -28.74
N ASP A 763 29.92 -49.36 -27.76
CA ASP A 763 29.38 -50.31 -26.79
C ASP A 763 28.47 -49.60 -25.78
N ILE A 764 28.86 -48.39 -25.35
CA ILE A 764 28.05 -47.55 -24.46
C ILE A 764 26.71 -47.19 -25.12
N LEU A 765 26.71 -46.85 -26.41
CA LEU A 765 25.48 -46.51 -27.15
C LEU A 765 24.57 -47.73 -27.33
N ILE A 766 25.12 -48.94 -27.50
CA ILE A 766 24.32 -50.18 -27.49
C ILE A 766 23.64 -50.38 -26.13
N VAL A 767 24.38 -50.17 -25.03
CA VAL A 767 23.82 -50.23 -23.68
C VAL A 767 22.74 -49.16 -23.49
N ALA A 768 22.99 -47.92 -23.94
CA ALA A 768 22.03 -46.81 -23.87
C ALA A 768 20.72 -47.15 -24.58
N GLN A 769 20.81 -47.71 -25.80
CA GLN A 769 19.65 -48.11 -26.59
C GLN A 769 18.84 -49.20 -25.89
N ARG A 770 19.50 -50.21 -25.29
CA ARG A 770 18.81 -51.27 -24.55
C ARG A 770 18.11 -50.74 -23.29
N ILE A 771 18.77 -49.87 -22.53
CA ILE A 771 18.18 -49.21 -21.35
C ILE A 771 16.94 -48.40 -21.76
N LYS A 772 17.08 -47.53 -22.77
CA LYS A 772 15.96 -46.72 -23.29
C LYS A 772 14.79 -47.60 -23.75
N SER A 773 15.04 -48.58 -24.61
CA SER A 773 13.99 -49.47 -25.13
C SER A 773 13.27 -50.25 -24.02
N TYR A 774 13.99 -50.69 -22.99
CA TYR A 774 13.38 -51.34 -21.83
C TYR A 774 12.44 -50.38 -21.07
N MET A 775 12.90 -49.16 -20.79
CA MET A 775 12.11 -48.16 -20.05
C MET A 775 10.89 -47.70 -20.84
N ASP A 776 11.02 -47.47 -22.15
CA ASP A 776 9.90 -47.10 -23.03
C ASP A 776 8.80 -48.17 -23.04
N THR A 777 9.21 -49.45 -23.01
CA THR A 777 8.27 -50.59 -23.06
C THR A 777 7.63 -50.86 -21.71
N ASN A 778 8.40 -50.79 -20.62
CA ASN A 778 7.97 -51.28 -19.31
C ASN A 778 7.56 -50.16 -18.34
N GLN A 779 7.79 -48.88 -18.67
CA GLN A 779 7.58 -47.73 -17.79
C GLN A 779 8.28 -47.88 -16.41
N LYS A 780 9.38 -48.62 -16.38
CA LYS A 780 10.26 -48.83 -15.21
C LYS A 780 11.69 -49.05 -15.66
N ALA A 781 12.66 -48.61 -14.87
CA ALA A 781 14.07 -48.90 -15.12
C ALA A 781 14.41 -50.37 -14.87
N ASP A 782 15.45 -50.86 -15.52
CA ASP A 782 15.99 -52.21 -15.30
C ASP A 782 17.03 -52.17 -14.17
N GLY A 783 16.96 -53.12 -13.24
CA GLY A 783 17.84 -53.19 -12.08
C GLY A 783 19.29 -53.58 -12.40
N SER A 784 19.51 -54.16 -13.58
CA SER A 784 20.81 -54.61 -14.06
C SER A 784 20.78 -54.76 -15.58
N ILE A 785 21.86 -54.36 -16.27
CA ILE A 785 21.97 -54.56 -17.71
C ILE A 785 23.35 -55.09 -18.13
N SER A 786 23.37 -56.12 -18.98
CA SER A 786 24.62 -56.75 -19.41
C SER A 786 25.42 -55.89 -20.39
N SER A 787 26.73 -55.83 -20.20
CA SER A 787 27.72 -55.13 -21.03
C SER A 787 28.96 -56.00 -21.28
N ASN A 788 29.93 -55.50 -22.04
CA ASN A 788 31.25 -56.13 -22.21
C ASN A 788 32.11 -56.16 -20.93
N LEU A 789 31.77 -55.35 -19.91
CA LEU A 789 32.42 -55.38 -18.59
C LEU A 789 31.68 -56.27 -17.59
N GLY A 790 30.57 -56.91 -18.00
CA GLY A 790 29.66 -57.67 -17.12
C GLY A 790 28.34 -56.94 -16.89
N ASP A 791 27.60 -57.36 -15.87
CA ASP A 791 26.28 -56.83 -15.53
C ASP A 791 26.38 -55.53 -14.73
N ILE A 792 25.89 -54.44 -15.31
CA ILE A 792 25.94 -53.08 -14.75
C ILE A 792 24.65 -52.80 -13.97
N SER A 793 24.78 -52.52 -12.68
CA SER A 793 23.65 -52.17 -11.81
C SER A 793 22.96 -50.87 -12.22
N PHE A 794 21.70 -50.69 -11.81
CA PHE A 794 20.96 -49.43 -12.03
C PHE A 794 21.74 -48.21 -11.51
N THR A 795 22.37 -48.33 -10.35
CA THR A 795 23.22 -47.28 -9.77
C THR A 795 24.43 -46.96 -10.67
N SER A 796 25.13 -47.99 -11.14
CA SER A 796 26.27 -47.81 -12.05
C SER A 796 25.87 -47.33 -13.43
N GLN A 797 24.66 -47.65 -13.91
CA GLN A 797 24.12 -47.10 -15.16
C GLN A 797 24.01 -45.57 -15.06
N ILE A 798 23.36 -45.05 -14.01
CA ILE A 798 23.24 -43.59 -13.80
C ILE A 798 24.61 -42.95 -13.71
N TYR A 799 25.53 -43.52 -12.92
CA TYR A 799 26.88 -42.98 -12.76
C TYR A 799 27.68 -43.00 -14.07
N LEU A 800 27.63 -44.10 -14.84
CA LEU A 800 28.28 -44.23 -16.14
C LEU A 800 27.79 -43.16 -17.12
N PHE A 801 26.48 -43.05 -17.30
CA PHE A 801 25.92 -42.06 -18.21
C PHE A 801 26.08 -40.62 -17.69
N SER A 802 26.14 -40.42 -16.38
CA SER A 802 26.47 -39.11 -15.81
C SER A 802 27.89 -38.68 -16.17
N ARG A 803 28.86 -39.60 -16.10
CA ARG A 803 30.23 -39.36 -16.57
C ARG A 803 30.33 -39.11 -18.07
N LEU A 804 29.57 -39.85 -18.87
CA LEU A 804 29.51 -39.64 -20.33
C LEU A 804 29.01 -38.23 -20.67
N MET A 805 27.92 -37.82 -20.01
CA MET A 805 27.28 -36.53 -20.24
C MET A 805 28.08 -35.36 -19.65
N ASP A 806 28.81 -35.55 -18.55
CA ASP A 806 29.80 -34.59 -18.03
C ASP A 806 30.93 -34.32 -19.05
N TYR A 807 31.42 -35.36 -19.73
CA TYR A 807 32.39 -35.18 -20.80
C TYR A 807 31.83 -34.32 -21.94
N TYR A 808 30.60 -34.61 -22.39
CA TYR A 808 29.90 -33.80 -23.40
C TYR A 808 29.70 -32.36 -22.93
N ASN A 809 29.35 -32.15 -21.66
CA ASN A 809 29.20 -30.81 -21.08
C ASN A 809 30.47 -29.97 -21.24
N SER A 810 31.64 -30.59 -21.10
CA SER A 810 32.95 -29.92 -21.13
C SER A 810 33.53 -29.78 -22.55
N HIS A 811 33.16 -30.66 -23.48
CA HIS A 811 33.81 -30.76 -24.81
C HIS A 811 32.85 -30.61 -26.00
N HIS A 812 31.55 -30.47 -25.74
CA HIS A 812 30.47 -30.41 -26.75
C HIS A 812 30.48 -31.58 -27.75
N SER A 813 31.06 -32.71 -27.36
CA SER A 813 31.15 -33.95 -28.14
C SER A 813 31.26 -35.13 -27.19
N LEU A 814 30.79 -36.31 -27.61
CA LEU A 814 30.94 -37.55 -26.83
C LEU A 814 32.38 -38.08 -26.95
N PRO A 815 32.97 -38.66 -25.90
CA PRO A 815 34.32 -39.21 -25.95
C PRO A 815 34.34 -40.48 -26.81
N SER A 816 35.49 -40.83 -27.38
CA SER A 816 35.66 -42.10 -28.11
C SER A 816 35.53 -43.34 -27.21
N SER A 817 35.80 -43.19 -25.91
CA SER A 817 35.60 -44.22 -24.88
C SER A 817 35.43 -43.58 -23.50
N VAL A 818 34.74 -44.27 -22.58
CA VAL A 818 34.76 -43.92 -21.14
C VAL A 818 35.73 -44.85 -20.44
N THR A 819 36.78 -44.29 -19.86
CA THR A 819 37.86 -45.04 -19.21
C THR A 819 37.67 -45.16 -17.70
N GLY A 820 38.32 -46.14 -17.08
CA GLY A 820 38.33 -46.32 -15.63
C GLY A 820 36.93 -46.50 -15.04
N ILE A 821 36.03 -47.17 -15.76
CA ILE A 821 34.74 -47.60 -15.23
C ILE A 821 35.02 -48.63 -14.14
N LYS A 822 34.35 -48.49 -12.99
CA LYS A 822 34.51 -49.40 -11.85
C LYS A 822 33.12 -49.85 -11.37
N PRO A 823 33.01 -51.06 -10.79
CA PRO A 823 31.84 -51.44 -10.00
C PRO A 823 31.51 -50.37 -8.96
N TRP A 824 30.23 -50.17 -8.67
CA TRP A 824 29.73 -49.20 -7.69
C TRP A 824 30.40 -49.40 -6.33
N ALA A 825 30.61 -50.66 -5.93
CA ALA A 825 31.31 -51.01 -4.68
C ALA A 825 32.72 -50.40 -4.56
N LEU A 826 33.42 -50.20 -5.68
CA LEU A 826 34.75 -49.55 -5.72
C LEU A 826 34.67 -48.02 -5.84
N ILE A 827 33.52 -47.48 -6.22
CA ILE A 827 33.26 -46.02 -6.19
C ILE A 827 32.98 -45.58 -4.75
N VAL A 828 32.27 -46.40 -3.97
CA VAL A 828 31.92 -46.08 -2.57
C VAL A 828 33.02 -46.44 -1.55
N TYR A 829 34.06 -47.17 -1.96
CA TYR A 829 35.17 -47.57 -1.09
C TYR A 829 36.33 -46.57 -1.20
N ASN A 830 36.29 -45.52 -0.35
CA ASN A 830 37.23 -44.40 -0.34
C ASN A 830 38.61 -44.80 0.23
N LEU A 831 39.46 -45.38 -0.62
CA LEU A 831 40.85 -45.72 -0.27
C LEU A 831 41.73 -44.46 -0.23
N PRO A 832 42.55 -44.26 0.82
CA PRO A 832 43.54 -43.19 0.84
C PRO A 832 44.51 -43.29 -0.35
N ALA A 833 44.90 -42.15 -0.90
CA ALA A 833 45.87 -42.10 -1.99
C ALA A 833 47.17 -42.83 -1.62
N GLY A 834 47.68 -43.67 -2.52
CA GLY A 834 48.87 -44.51 -2.30
C GLY A 834 48.55 -45.89 -1.73
N PHE A 835 47.30 -46.19 -1.38
CA PHE A 835 46.91 -47.51 -0.85
C PHE A 835 46.60 -48.53 -1.96
N GLU A 836 46.65 -48.12 -3.24
CA GLU A 836 46.44 -48.98 -4.40
C GLU A 836 47.45 -50.14 -4.42
N VAL A 837 48.65 -49.92 -3.87
CA VAL A 837 49.68 -50.95 -3.71
C VAL A 837 49.20 -52.16 -2.89
N TYR A 838 48.24 -51.96 -1.99
CA TYR A 838 47.66 -53.00 -1.14
C TYR A 838 46.50 -53.74 -1.79
N LEU A 839 46.16 -53.44 -3.05
CA LEU A 839 45.22 -54.19 -3.89
C LEU A 839 45.93 -55.13 -4.86
N TYR A 840 47.21 -54.89 -5.15
CA TYR A 840 47.94 -55.63 -6.18
C TYR A 840 48.39 -57.02 -5.72
N PRO A 841 48.43 -58.02 -6.62
CA PRO A 841 49.00 -59.33 -6.31
C PRO A 841 50.51 -59.24 -6.02
N SER A 842 51.05 -60.24 -5.33
CA SER A 842 52.51 -60.45 -5.17
C SER A 842 52.85 -61.94 -5.30
N ASN A 843 54.14 -62.31 -5.29
CA ASN A 843 54.60 -63.67 -5.56
C ASN A 843 53.91 -64.74 -4.71
N ASN A 844 53.75 -64.49 -3.41
CA ASN A 844 53.09 -65.39 -2.46
C ASN A 844 51.62 -65.00 -2.16
N CYS A 845 51.09 -63.98 -2.84
CA CYS A 845 49.74 -63.46 -2.69
C CYS A 845 49.10 -63.32 -4.06
N ASN A 846 48.77 -64.44 -4.68
CA ASN A 846 48.28 -64.54 -6.05
C ASN A 846 46.80 -64.11 -6.14
N SER A 847 46.44 -62.91 -5.70
CA SER A 847 45.06 -62.40 -5.65
C SER A 847 44.38 -62.24 -7.02
N ASN A 848 45.15 -62.34 -8.10
CA ASN A 848 44.68 -62.38 -9.48
C ASN A 848 44.46 -63.80 -10.01
N ASP A 849 44.72 -64.85 -9.22
CA ASP A 849 44.47 -66.23 -9.60
C ASP A 849 42.96 -66.48 -9.73
N PRO A 850 42.48 -67.07 -10.85
CA PRO A 850 41.06 -67.30 -11.07
C PRO A 850 40.35 -68.12 -9.97
N LEU A 851 41.02 -69.10 -9.37
CA LEU A 851 40.45 -69.93 -8.31
C LEU A 851 40.33 -69.17 -6.99
N ILE A 852 41.31 -68.33 -6.67
CA ILE A 852 41.26 -67.46 -5.49
C ILE A 852 40.18 -66.39 -5.65
N ILE A 853 40.02 -65.82 -6.85
CA ILE A 853 38.93 -64.89 -7.17
C ILE A 853 37.57 -65.57 -7.01
N ASP A 854 37.39 -66.78 -7.54
CA ASP A 854 36.15 -67.55 -7.41
C ASP A 854 35.82 -67.86 -5.94
N LEU A 855 36.81 -68.29 -5.17
CA LEU A 855 36.65 -68.58 -3.76
C LEU A 855 36.28 -67.33 -2.96
N ALA A 856 36.98 -66.20 -3.19
CA ALA A 856 36.68 -64.93 -2.55
C ALA A 856 35.23 -64.47 -2.85
N LYS A 857 34.76 -64.67 -4.08
CA LYS A 857 33.35 -64.41 -4.46
C LYS A 857 32.37 -65.28 -3.68
N ARG A 858 32.63 -66.58 -3.56
CA ARG A 858 31.74 -67.50 -2.82
C ARG A 858 31.67 -67.16 -1.33
N ILE A 859 32.80 -66.78 -0.73
CA ILE A 859 32.86 -66.41 0.70
C ILE A 859 32.12 -65.10 0.98
N THR A 860 32.14 -64.15 0.04
CA THR A 860 31.60 -62.80 0.23
C THR A 860 30.16 -62.63 -0.26
N VAL A 861 29.46 -63.71 -0.62
CA VAL A 861 28.08 -63.64 -1.09
C VAL A 861 27.17 -63.03 -0.01
N GLY A 862 26.32 -62.07 -0.40
CA GLY A 862 25.40 -61.38 0.52
C GLY A 862 26.02 -60.27 1.39
N ALA A 863 27.33 -60.05 1.32
CA ALA A 863 28.00 -58.94 2.02
C ALA A 863 27.65 -57.58 1.39
N VAL A 864 27.18 -56.62 2.20
CA VAL A 864 26.70 -55.30 1.73
C VAL A 864 27.80 -54.24 1.83
N THR A 865 28.64 -54.31 2.86
CA THR A 865 29.71 -53.34 3.13
C THR A 865 31.12 -53.93 2.94
N PRO A 866 32.16 -53.10 2.75
CA PRO A 866 33.56 -53.56 2.77
C PRO A 866 33.95 -54.31 4.06
N TYR A 867 33.37 -53.91 5.20
CA TYR A 867 33.58 -54.58 6.48
C TYR A 867 32.96 -55.98 6.49
N ASP A 868 31.73 -56.15 5.97
CA ASP A 868 31.08 -57.46 5.89
C ASP A 868 31.91 -58.45 5.04
N LYS A 869 32.48 -57.96 3.93
CA LYS A 869 33.39 -58.77 3.10
C LYS A 869 34.65 -59.18 3.86
N ALA A 870 35.28 -58.25 4.56
CA ALA A 870 36.48 -58.52 5.36
C ALA A 870 36.20 -59.54 6.47
N LEU A 871 35.06 -59.41 7.15
CA LEU A 871 34.64 -60.29 8.23
C LEU A 871 34.40 -61.72 7.74
N SER A 872 33.66 -61.88 6.63
CA SER A 872 33.41 -63.21 6.04
C SER A 872 34.70 -63.89 5.62
N ILE A 873 35.64 -63.16 4.98
CA ILE A 873 36.93 -63.71 4.57
C ILE A 873 37.77 -64.12 5.77
N PHE A 874 37.91 -63.24 6.77
CA PHE A 874 38.70 -63.52 7.95
C PHE A 874 38.19 -64.76 8.70
N ASN A 875 36.88 -64.82 8.98
CA ASN A 875 36.28 -65.96 9.67
C ASN A 875 36.46 -67.25 8.87
N TRP A 876 36.23 -67.22 7.56
CA TRP A 876 36.37 -68.40 6.71
C TRP A 876 37.80 -68.95 6.74
N VAL A 877 38.83 -68.12 6.66
CA VAL A 877 40.23 -68.59 6.73
C VAL A 877 40.56 -69.09 8.13
N ARG A 878 40.26 -68.31 9.19
CA ARG A 878 40.54 -68.70 10.59
C ARG A 878 39.91 -70.02 10.97
N ASP A 879 38.67 -70.27 10.51
CA ASP A 879 37.89 -71.42 10.95
C ASP A 879 38.20 -72.70 10.15
N LEU A 880 38.74 -72.57 8.93
CA LEU A 880 38.93 -73.71 8.01
C LEU A 880 40.39 -74.02 7.65
N VAL A 881 41.33 -73.09 7.85
CA VAL A 881 42.75 -73.33 7.55
C VAL A 881 43.49 -73.71 8.84
N GLU A 882 44.04 -74.92 8.87
CA GLU A 882 44.75 -75.44 10.05
C GLU A 882 46.17 -74.86 10.20
N TYR A 883 46.61 -74.65 11.44
CA TYR A 883 47.97 -74.16 11.70
C TYR A 883 48.99 -75.29 11.57
N GLU A 884 50.03 -75.07 10.76
CA GLU A 884 51.16 -75.97 10.58
C GLU A 884 52.47 -75.31 11.04
N PHE A 885 53.31 -76.04 11.77
CA PHE A 885 54.55 -75.50 12.31
C PHE A 885 55.73 -75.67 11.34
N TYR A 886 56.13 -74.59 10.67
CA TYR A 886 57.37 -74.47 9.89
C TYR A 886 57.82 -73.00 9.81
N TYR A 887 59.04 -72.76 9.32
CA TYR A 887 59.63 -71.42 9.23
C TYR A 887 59.34 -70.76 7.87
N ASN A 888 59.12 -69.43 7.88
CA ASN A 888 58.89 -68.58 6.70
C ASN A 888 57.72 -69.04 5.81
N THR A 889 57.55 -68.43 4.63
CA THR A 889 56.55 -68.89 3.65
C THR A 889 57.05 -70.16 2.96
N ALA A 890 56.19 -71.18 2.87
CA ALA A 890 56.46 -72.40 2.11
C ALA A 890 55.41 -72.66 1.03
N LYS A 891 54.16 -72.21 1.27
CA LYS A 891 53.01 -72.53 0.41
C LYS A 891 52.45 -71.31 -0.33
N GLY A 892 52.64 -70.11 0.21
CA GLY A 892 51.95 -68.90 -0.26
C GLY A 892 50.43 -69.02 -0.18
N ALA A 893 49.70 -68.03 -0.69
CA ALA A 893 48.24 -68.00 -0.63
C ALA A 893 47.59 -69.20 -1.34
N TYR A 894 48.04 -69.50 -2.56
CA TYR A 894 47.48 -70.58 -3.37
C TYR A 894 47.68 -71.95 -2.70
N GLY A 895 48.91 -72.27 -2.29
CA GLY A 895 49.20 -73.55 -1.64
C GLY A 895 48.47 -73.71 -0.31
N THR A 896 48.31 -72.62 0.45
CA THR A 896 47.57 -72.62 1.72
C THR A 896 46.08 -72.86 1.50
N LEU A 897 45.45 -72.15 0.56
CA LEU A 897 44.03 -72.31 0.25
C LEU A 897 43.71 -73.66 -0.44
N ASN A 898 44.70 -74.27 -1.10
CA ASN A 898 44.53 -75.58 -1.72
C ASN A 898 44.75 -76.75 -0.74
N THR A 899 45.68 -76.60 0.21
CA THR A 899 45.97 -77.65 1.21
C THR A 899 45.21 -77.47 2.52
N MET A 900 44.55 -76.33 2.71
CA MET A 900 43.83 -75.94 3.92
C MET A 900 44.70 -75.99 5.19
N GLY A 901 46.01 -75.71 5.07
CA GLY A 901 46.92 -75.62 6.21
C GLY A 901 48.14 -74.75 5.94
N GLY A 902 48.63 -74.04 6.96
CA GLY A 902 49.84 -73.24 6.86
C GLY A 902 50.29 -72.59 8.16
N ASN A 903 51.49 -72.00 8.18
CA ASN A 903 51.98 -71.23 9.31
C ASN A 903 51.47 -69.78 9.30
N CYS A 904 51.96 -68.94 10.21
CA CYS A 904 51.55 -67.54 10.31
C CYS A 904 51.73 -66.72 9.02
N CYS A 905 52.82 -66.93 8.27
CA CYS A 905 53.06 -66.23 6.99
C CYS A 905 52.05 -66.67 5.93
N ASP A 906 51.84 -67.97 5.81
CA ASP A 906 51.03 -68.59 4.76
C ASP A 906 49.53 -68.40 4.99
N ILE A 907 49.06 -68.44 6.24
CA ILE A 907 47.69 -68.04 6.61
C ILE A 907 47.47 -66.55 6.33
N SER A 908 48.45 -65.69 6.63
CA SER A 908 48.37 -64.27 6.29
C SER A 908 48.30 -64.05 4.79
N HIS A 909 49.05 -64.83 4.00
CA HIS A 909 48.96 -64.81 2.54
C HIS A 909 47.56 -65.16 2.03
N ALA A 910 46.92 -66.20 2.60
CA ALA A 910 45.56 -66.59 2.25
C ALA A 910 44.55 -65.46 2.52
N ILE A 911 44.59 -64.85 3.71
CA ILE A 911 43.71 -63.72 4.07
C ILE A 911 43.92 -62.53 3.12
N VAL A 912 45.17 -62.10 2.94
CA VAL A 912 45.48 -60.94 2.09
C VAL A 912 45.09 -61.20 0.64
N ALA A 913 45.30 -62.41 0.10
CA ALA A 913 44.95 -62.74 -1.28
C ALA A 913 43.44 -62.71 -1.52
N LEU A 914 42.65 -63.29 -0.62
CA LEU A 914 41.18 -63.26 -0.71
C LEU A 914 40.65 -61.83 -0.57
N CYS A 915 41.16 -61.05 0.38
CA CYS A 915 40.77 -59.65 0.55
C CYS A 915 41.06 -58.81 -0.70
N ARG A 916 42.27 -58.93 -1.26
CA ARG A 916 42.65 -58.23 -2.49
C ARG A 916 41.80 -58.65 -3.69
N ALA A 917 41.50 -59.94 -3.81
CA ALA A 917 40.60 -60.47 -4.84
C ALA A 917 39.17 -59.93 -4.72
N SER A 918 38.73 -59.56 -3.51
CA SER A 918 37.46 -58.89 -3.22
C SER A 918 37.51 -57.35 -3.29
N GLY A 919 38.63 -56.76 -3.72
CA GLY A 919 38.81 -55.32 -3.83
C GLY A 919 39.06 -54.59 -2.51
N LEU A 920 39.42 -55.31 -1.45
CA LEU A 920 39.79 -54.75 -0.14
C LEU A 920 41.31 -54.55 -0.06
N ALA A 921 41.75 -53.38 0.40
CA ALA A 921 43.17 -53.15 0.64
C ALA A 921 43.61 -53.97 1.86
N ALA A 922 44.59 -54.85 1.65
CA ALA A 922 45.13 -55.72 2.71
C ALA A 922 46.66 -55.76 2.66
N ARG A 923 47.31 -55.82 3.83
CA ARG A 923 48.77 -55.77 3.98
C ARG A 923 49.26 -56.73 5.06
N TYR A 924 50.57 -56.90 5.15
CA TYR A 924 51.23 -57.75 6.13
C TYR A 924 51.87 -56.92 7.24
N VAL A 925 51.91 -57.48 8.44
CA VAL A 925 52.68 -56.95 9.57
C VAL A 925 53.53 -58.08 10.15
N HIS A 926 54.79 -57.79 10.46
CA HIS A 926 55.75 -58.72 11.05
C HIS A 926 56.27 -58.14 12.35
N GLY A 927 56.33 -58.97 13.39
CA GLY A 927 56.89 -58.60 14.69
C GLY A 927 57.51 -59.78 15.42
N ASN A 928 58.13 -59.47 16.55
CA ASN A 928 58.41 -60.46 17.59
C ASN A 928 57.33 -60.32 18.66
N CYS A 929 56.52 -61.35 18.86
CA CYS A 929 55.32 -61.33 19.70
C CYS A 929 55.46 -62.30 20.88
N PHE A 930 54.98 -61.89 22.06
CA PHE A 930 54.92 -62.75 23.24
C PHE A 930 53.58 -63.50 23.25
N PHE A 931 53.64 -64.81 23.02
CA PHE A 931 52.43 -65.64 22.99
C PHE A 931 52.02 -65.99 24.41
N THR A 932 50.80 -65.58 24.80
CA THR A 932 50.33 -65.60 26.19
C THR A 932 50.16 -67.02 26.73
N TYR A 933 49.78 -67.97 25.87
CA TYR A 933 49.59 -69.37 26.25
C TYR A 933 50.93 -70.12 26.42
N SER A 934 51.87 -69.95 25.48
CA SER A 934 53.17 -70.63 25.52
C SER A 934 54.18 -69.92 26.42
N GLN A 935 53.94 -68.65 26.76
CA GLN A 935 54.84 -67.77 27.51
C GLN A 935 56.24 -67.64 26.86
N VAL A 936 56.29 -67.65 25.53
CA VAL A 936 57.52 -67.56 24.73
C VAL A 936 57.39 -66.49 23.65
N TRP A 937 58.52 -65.86 23.32
CA TRP A 937 58.64 -64.93 22.20
C TRP A 937 58.85 -65.67 20.88
N TYR A 938 58.03 -65.37 19.88
CA TYR A 938 58.18 -65.87 18.51
C TYR A 938 58.16 -64.73 17.49
N GLY A 939 58.92 -64.91 16.40
CA GLY A 939 58.68 -64.15 15.18
C GLY A 939 57.30 -64.51 14.63
N HIS A 940 56.49 -63.49 14.31
CA HIS A 940 55.09 -63.68 13.92
C HIS A 940 54.68 -62.72 12.80
N VAL A 941 53.88 -63.22 11.87
CA VAL A 941 53.30 -62.44 10.76
C VAL A 941 51.78 -62.54 10.79
N TRP A 942 51.11 -61.40 10.63
CA TRP A 942 49.66 -61.33 10.53
C TRP A 942 49.21 -60.37 9.41
N ALA A 943 47.95 -60.47 8.99
CA ALA A 943 47.37 -59.57 8.02
C ALA A 943 46.73 -58.33 8.68
N GLN A 944 46.62 -57.25 7.94
CA GLN A 944 45.76 -56.10 8.25
C GLN A 944 44.89 -55.77 7.04
N ILE A 945 43.62 -55.46 7.28
CA ILE A 945 42.63 -55.14 6.23
C ILE A 945 42.12 -53.71 6.47
N TYR A 946 42.09 -52.87 5.44
CA TYR A 946 41.63 -51.50 5.56
C TYR A 946 40.11 -51.42 5.48
N VAL A 947 39.42 -51.21 6.59
CA VAL A 947 37.96 -51.12 6.65
C VAL A 947 37.56 -50.03 7.64
N ASN A 948 36.41 -49.39 7.42
CA ASN A 948 35.89 -48.32 8.28
C ASN A 948 36.90 -47.19 8.55
N GLY A 949 37.75 -46.86 7.57
CA GLY A 949 38.74 -45.79 7.67
C GLY A 949 40.02 -46.13 8.45
N GLY A 950 40.24 -47.40 8.81
CA GLY A 950 41.42 -47.83 9.55
C GLY A 950 41.90 -49.24 9.19
N TRP A 951 43.08 -49.62 9.69
CA TRP A 951 43.63 -50.96 9.52
C TRP A 951 43.15 -51.89 10.63
N ALA A 952 42.20 -52.77 10.33
CA ALA A 952 41.78 -53.84 11.22
C ALA A 952 42.81 -54.98 11.20
N VAL A 953 43.19 -55.47 12.38
CA VAL A 953 44.11 -56.61 12.52
C VAL A 953 43.38 -57.91 12.16
N ALA A 954 43.97 -58.75 11.34
CA ALA A 954 43.39 -60.00 10.83
C ALA A 954 44.41 -61.15 10.99
N ASP A 955 44.61 -61.60 12.21
CA ASP A 955 45.49 -62.72 12.53
C ASP A 955 44.71 -64.04 12.60
N GLY A 956 44.69 -64.77 11.48
CA GLY A 956 44.00 -66.06 11.38
C GLY A 956 44.79 -67.25 11.93
N SER A 957 45.95 -67.05 12.56
CA SER A 957 46.81 -68.16 13.01
C SER A 957 46.26 -68.93 14.22
N ASN A 958 45.19 -68.43 14.84
CA ASN A 958 44.57 -69.04 16.01
C ASN A 958 43.08 -68.72 16.08
N ASN A 959 42.28 -69.67 16.57
CA ASN A 959 40.83 -69.57 16.68
C ASN A 959 40.33 -68.64 17.80
N TYR A 960 41.20 -68.18 18.70
CA TYR A 960 40.84 -67.18 19.72
C TYR A 960 40.76 -65.75 19.18
N ASN A 961 41.24 -65.49 17.97
CA ASN A 961 41.26 -64.16 17.37
C ASN A 961 39.96 -63.83 16.63
N GLU A 962 39.60 -62.56 16.61
CA GLU A 962 38.49 -62.00 15.83
C GLU A 962 39.01 -60.90 14.90
N LEU A 963 38.24 -60.52 13.87
CA LEU A 963 38.65 -59.41 13.02
C LEU A 963 38.73 -58.12 13.85
N GLY A 964 39.92 -57.55 13.95
CA GLY A 964 40.22 -56.37 14.75
C GLY A 964 40.64 -56.66 16.21
N VAL A 965 40.57 -57.91 16.67
CA VAL A 965 40.86 -58.28 18.07
C VAL A 965 41.80 -59.49 18.15
N ILE A 966 42.90 -59.34 18.89
CA ILE A 966 43.91 -60.38 19.10
C ILE A 966 43.86 -60.87 20.54
N ASN A 967 43.75 -62.18 20.73
CA ASN A 967 43.68 -62.81 22.06
C ASN A 967 44.77 -63.87 22.29
N ASN A 968 45.54 -64.27 21.27
CA ASN A 968 46.55 -65.33 21.40
C ASN A 968 47.98 -64.84 21.74
N TRP A 969 48.27 -63.54 21.62
CA TRP A 969 49.55 -62.93 22.00
C TRP A 969 49.36 -61.51 22.54
N ASP A 970 50.34 -61.01 23.30
CA ASP A 970 50.29 -59.70 23.95
C ASP A 970 50.54 -58.56 22.96
N THR A 971 49.47 -57.84 22.61
CA THR A 971 49.51 -56.71 21.68
C THR A 971 50.13 -55.44 22.27
N GLY A 972 50.35 -55.38 23.59
CA GLY A 972 50.96 -54.23 24.27
C GLY A 972 52.49 -54.24 24.29
N SER A 973 53.12 -55.41 24.12
CA SER A 973 54.58 -55.57 24.30
C SER A 973 55.35 -56.02 23.06
N TYR A 974 54.68 -56.31 21.94
CA TYR A 974 55.36 -56.82 20.74
C TYR A 974 56.35 -55.81 20.13
N THR A 975 57.42 -56.32 19.52
CA THR A 975 58.38 -55.50 18.77
C THR A 975 58.06 -55.55 17.28
N LEU A 976 57.56 -54.45 16.71
CA LEU A 976 57.31 -54.33 15.27
C LEU A 976 58.62 -54.43 14.47
N LYS A 977 58.65 -55.30 13.46
CA LYS A 977 59.77 -55.47 12.52
C LYS A 977 59.49 -54.83 11.17
N GLY A 978 58.22 -54.82 10.73
CA GLY A 978 57.85 -54.09 9.52
C GLY A 978 56.40 -54.29 9.09
N ILE A 979 55.99 -53.47 8.12
CA ILE A 979 54.68 -53.50 7.46
C ILE A 979 54.94 -53.57 5.96
N TYR A 980 54.28 -54.48 5.25
CA TYR A 980 54.63 -54.81 3.87
C TYR A 980 53.41 -54.95 2.95
N SER A 981 53.53 -54.50 1.70
CA SER A 981 52.61 -54.88 0.63
C SER A 981 52.91 -56.27 0.06
N SER A 982 54.15 -56.74 0.20
CA SER A 982 54.62 -58.10 -0.11
C SER A 982 55.67 -58.51 0.92
N LEU A 983 55.56 -59.70 1.51
CA LEU A 983 56.57 -60.21 2.44
C LEU A 983 57.92 -60.44 1.71
N PRO A 984 59.06 -60.10 2.33
CA PRO A 984 60.37 -60.25 1.70
C PRO A 984 61.06 -61.60 1.97
N PHE A 985 60.43 -62.54 2.66
CA PHE A 985 61.00 -63.82 3.09
C PHE A 985 59.99 -64.97 3.06
#